data_AF-A0AAP0EZ29-F1
#
_entry.id   AF-A0AAP0EZ29-F1
#
_cell.length_a   1.000
_cell.length_b   1.000
_cell.length_c   1.000
_cell.angle_alpha   90.00
_cell.angle_beta   90.00
_cell.angle_gamma   90.00
#
_symmetry.space_group_name_H-M   'P 1'
#
loop_
_entity.id
_entity.type
_entity.pdbx_description
1 polymer ?
#
loop_
_entity_poly.entity_id
_entity_poly.type
_entity_poly.pdbx_seq_one_letter_code
_entity_poly.pdbx_strand_id
1 'polypeptide(L)'
;MAALENAKGTALRYACGNVLSFFILILIGVLAFSIRLFSVIKYESVIHEFDPYFNYRVTQFLTKNGIYDFWNWFDDRTWYPLGRVIGGTVYPGLTLTAGSLWWLLNSLNIPLSVETVCVFTAPIFSANAAWATYLLTKEVKGTGAGLTAAVVLAMVPSYISRSVAGSYDNEAVAIFALIFTFYLYIKTLNTGSLFYATLNALAYFYMVCSWGGYTFIINLIPMHVLLCIVTGRYSSRLYIAYAPLVVLGTLLAALVPVVGFNAVMTSEHFASFLVFIILHVVALVYYIKGILSPKMFKVAVTLVVSVGVVVCFAMMAVLVAMVASSPTKGWSGRSLSLLDPTYASKYIPIIASVSEHQPPTWPSYFMDINVLAFLVPAGIISCFLPLSDASSFVVLYIVTSVYFSGVMVRLMLVLAPAACIMSGIALSEAFSVFTRSIKFQMPKLLDDSDPVPGDITSGNSVVQSNQTKVEKHSAADKSEGTLKERPQKKSKKKEKEPLEKASIKSQIEKKLLVLPLESSVLAILLLVLLGAFYVVHCVWAAAEAYSAPSIVLTSHSHDGLHVFDDFREAYAWLSHNTEVNDKVASWWDYGYQTTAMANRTVIVDNNTWNNTHIATVGTAMSSPEKAAWDIFNSLDVKYVLVVFGGLVGYPSDDINKFLWMVRIGGGVFPHIKEPDYLRDGQYRIDSQATPTMLNCLMYKLSYYRFVETDGKGFDRVRRTEIGKKYFKLSHFEEVFTTHHWMVRIYKLKPLKNRIRGKTKKSKSSPKTSGSKKDERVKKNPWH
;
A
#
# COMPACT_ATOMS: atom_id res chain seq x y z
N MET A 1 3.77 -56.98 -13.23
CA MET A 1 2.61 -56.07 -13.44
C MET A 1 2.42 -55.09 -12.29
N ALA A 2 2.52 -55.50 -11.01
CA ALA A 2 2.36 -54.61 -9.84
C ALA A 2 3.11 -53.26 -9.87
N ALA A 3 4.33 -53.18 -10.42
CA ALA A 3 5.05 -51.90 -10.59
C ALA A 3 4.37 -50.95 -11.60
N LEU A 4 3.75 -51.49 -12.64
CA LEU A 4 3.01 -50.73 -13.66
C LEU A 4 1.64 -50.28 -13.13
N GLU A 5 0.98 -51.09 -12.29
CA GLU A 5 -0.25 -50.72 -11.61
C GLU A 5 -0.01 -49.65 -10.54
N ASN A 6 1.06 -49.76 -9.74
CA ASN A 6 1.47 -48.70 -8.82
C ASN A 6 1.81 -47.40 -9.58
N ALA A 7 2.47 -47.47 -10.74
CA ALA A 7 2.71 -46.30 -11.58
C ALA A 7 1.40 -45.66 -12.09
N LYS A 8 0.45 -46.47 -12.61
CA LYS A 8 -0.87 -45.99 -13.05
C LYS A 8 -1.69 -45.40 -11.91
N GLY A 9 -1.76 -46.05 -10.75
CA GLY A 9 -2.47 -45.56 -9.57
C GLY A 9 -1.86 -44.27 -9.00
N THR A 10 -0.54 -44.12 -9.10
CA THR A 10 0.16 -42.89 -8.71
C THR A 10 -0.10 -41.76 -9.72
N ALA A 11 -0.07 -42.05 -11.02
CA ALA A 11 -0.42 -41.08 -12.07
C ALA A 11 -1.88 -40.61 -11.95
N LEU A 12 -2.82 -41.52 -11.67
CA LEU A 12 -4.23 -41.19 -11.44
C LEU A 12 -4.42 -40.29 -10.20
N ARG A 13 -3.68 -40.55 -9.12
CA ARG A 13 -3.67 -39.69 -7.92
C ARG A 13 -3.10 -38.30 -8.21
N TYR A 14 -2.04 -38.18 -9.01
CA TYR A 14 -1.52 -36.87 -9.44
C TYR A 14 -2.49 -36.12 -10.36
N ALA A 15 -3.14 -36.82 -11.30
CA ALA A 15 -4.14 -36.22 -12.18
C ALA A 15 -5.35 -35.70 -11.37
N CYS A 16 -5.91 -36.52 -10.48
CA CYS A 16 -7.00 -36.14 -9.58
C CYS A 16 -6.60 -34.98 -8.65
N GLY A 17 -5.39 -35.02 -8.08
CA GLY A 17 -4.87 -33.92 -7.25
C GLY A 17 -4.69 -32.60 -8.01
N ASN A 18 -4.33 -32.64 -9.29
CA ASN A 18 -4.24 -31.46 -10.15
C ASN A 18 -5.63 -30.90 -10.49
N VAL A 19 -6.60 -31.75 -10.82
CA VAL A 19 -8.00 -31.35 -11.06
C VAL A 19 -8.61 -30.72 -9.80
N LEU A 20 -8.41 -31.33 -8.63
CA LEU A 20 -8.85 -30.79 -7.35
C LEU A 20 -8.18 -29.44 -7.05
N SER A 21 -6.86 -29.32 -7.29
CA SER A 21 -6.14 -28.05 -7.11
C SER A 21 -6.69 -26.94 -8.01
N PHE A 22 -7.02 -27.25 -9.26
CA PHE A 22 -7.60 -26.30 -10.21
C PHE A 22 -9.02 -25.88 -9.79
N PHE A 23 -9.86 -26.83 -9.36
CA PHE A 23 -11.20 -26.53 -8.83
C PHE A 23 -11.14 -25.64 -7.57
N ILE A 24 -10.23 -25.92 -6.64
CA ILE A 24 -9.98 -25.08 -5.46
C ILE A 24 -9.54 -23.66 -5.88
N LEU A 25 -8.69 -23.51 -6.90
CA LEU A 25 -8.28 -22.18 -7.38
C LEU A 25 -9.43 -21.37 -8.00
N ILE A 26 -10.38 -22.03 -8.68
CA ILE A 26 -11.62 -21.38 -9.14
C ILE A 26 -12.45 -20.91 -7.95
N LEU A 27 -12.66 -21.77 -6.95
CA LEU A 27 -13.39 -21.40 -5.72
C LEU A 27 -12.73 -20.25 -4.96
N ILE A 28 -11.39 -20.21 -4.89
CA ILE A 28 -10.63 -19.09 -4.30
C ILE A 28 -10.87 -17.81 -5.09
N GLY A 29 -10.88 -17.86 -6.43
CA GLY A 29 -11.17 -16.69 -7.27
C GLY A 29 -12.57 -16.14 -7.06
N VAL A 30 -13.58 -17.03 -7.00
CA VAL A 30 -14.98 -16.67 -6.70
C VAL A 30 -15.10 -16.09 -5.29
N LEU A 31 -14.45 -16.68 -4.29
CA LEU A 31 -14.44 -16.18 -2.92
C LEU A 31 -13.78 -14.80 -2.80
N ALA A 32 -12.63 -14.60 -3.45
CA ALA A 32 -11.91 -13.34 -3.49
C ALA A 32 -12.74 -12.21 -4.12
N PHE A 33 -13.52 -12.53 -5.17
CA PHE A 33 -14.44 -11.61 -5.82
C PHE A 33 -15.64 -11.29 -4.90
N SER A 34 -16.36 -12.32 -4.44
CA SER A 34 -17.61 -12.16 -3.69
C SER A 34 -17.45 -11.40 -2.37
N ILE A 35 -16.36 -11.62 -1.62
CA ILE A 35 -16.14 -10.94 -0.32
C ILE A 35 -15.93 -9.41 -0.47
N ARG A 36 -15.66 -8.93 -1.69
CA ARG A 36 -15.45 -7.50 -2.01
C ARG A 36 -16.71 -6.79 -2.50
N LEU A 37 -17.83 -7.50 -2.63
CA LEU A 37 -19.09 -6.95 -3.15
C LEU A 37 -19.99 -6.32 -2.08
N PHE A 38 -19.65 -6.39 -0.79
CA PHE A 38 -20.50 -5.90 0.29
C PHE A 38 -20.90 -4.43 0.14
N SER A 39 -20.01 -3.57 -0.37
CA SER A 39 -20.33 -2.16 -0.63
C SER A 39 -21.43 -2.01 -1.68
N VAL A 40 -21.25 -2.67 -2.83
CA VAL A 40 -22.19 -2.65 -3.97
C VAL A 40 -23.52 -3.34 -3.65
N ILE A 41 -23.53 -4.32 -2.73
CA ILE A 41 -24.75 -5.03 -2.31
C ILE A 41 -25.52 -4.26 -1.22
N LYS A 42 -24.82 -3.63 -0.27
CA LYS A 42 -25.46 -2.82 0.80
C LYS A 42 -25.89 -1.44 0.31
N TYR A 43 -25.19 -0.89 -0.68
CA TYR A 43 -25.36 0.47 -1.19
C TYR A 43 -25.59 0.44 -2.71
N GLU A 44 -24.99 1.39 -3.44
CA GLU A 44 -25.09 1.52 -4.89
C GLU A 44 -23.72 1.22 -5.53
N SER A 45 -23.70 0.81 -6.80
CA SER A 45 -22.48 0.56 -7.57
C SER A 45 -21.77 1.87 -8.00
N VAL A 46 -21.30 2.63 -7.02
CA VAL A 46 -20.65 3.94 -7.19
C VAL A 46 -19.19 3.85 -6.74
N ILE A 47 -18.35 4.75 -7.23
CA ILE A 47 -16.96 4.89 -6.78
C ILE A 47 -16.92 5.40 -5.32
N HIS A 48 -15.93 4.95 -4.55
CA HIS A 48 -15.74 5.30 -3.14
C HIS A 48 -14.46 6.12 -2.93
N GLU A 49 -14.26 6.63 -1.70
CA GLU A 49 -13.12 7.48 -1.31
C GLU A 49 -13.03 8.81 -2.11
N PHE A 50 -11.91 9.53 -1.99
CA PHE A 50 -11.68 10.80 -2.68
C PHE A 50 -10.81 10.62 -3.93
N ASP A 51 -9.74 9.83 -3.82
CA ASP A 51 -8.72 9.65 -4.86
C ASP A 51 -9.22 8.91 -6.12
N PRO A 52 -10.04 7.84 -6.03
CA PRO A 52 -10.55 7.11 -7.20
C PRO A 52 -11.34 7.95 -8.22
N TYR A 53 -11.95 9.06 -7.81
CA TYR A 53 -12.68 9.97 -8.72
C TYR A 53 -11.79 10.59 -9.80
N PHE A 54 -10.52 10.85 -9.47
CA PHE A 54 -9.54 11.29 -10.45
C PHE A 54 -9.25 10.19 -11.47
N ASN A 55 -8.91 8.99 -11.00
CA ASN A 55 -8.62 7.84 -11.86
C ASN A 55 -9.79 7.55 -12.81
N TYR A 56 -11.03 7.61 -12.31
CA TYR A 56 -12.24 7.46 -13.13
C TYR A 56 -12.37 8.52 -14.22
N ARG A 57 -12.21 9.80 -13.89
CA ARG A 57 -12.25 10.90 -14.88
C ARG A 57 -11.18 10.71 -15.96
N VAL A 58 -9.99 10.26 -15.58
CA VAL A 58 -8.90 9.94 -16.53
C VAL A 58 -9.28 8.76 -17.43
N THR A 59 -9.85 7.68 -16.89
CA THR A 59 -10.31 6.52 -17.68
C THR A 59 -11.48 6.89 -18.61
N GLN A 60 -12.40 7.75 -18.19
CA GLN A 60 -13.43 8.32 -19.06
C GLN A 60 -12.84 9.12 -20.23
N PHE A 61 -11.79 9.91 -20.00
CA PHE A 61 -11.10 10.66 -21.06
C PHE A 61 -10.41 9.71 -22.05
N LEU A 62 -9.65 8.74 -21.52
CA LEU A 62 -8.95 7.70 -22.31
C LEU A 62 -9.91 6.91 -23.21
N THR A 63 -11.08 6.50 -22.69
CA THR A 63 -12.07 5.71 -23.46
C THR A 63 -12.78 6.51 -24.55
N LYS A 64 -12.90 7.84 -24.40
CA LYS A 64 -13.55 8.73 -25.37
C LYS A 64 -12.61 9.28 -26.45
N ASN A 65 -11.40 9.68 -26.06
CA ASN A 65 -10.45 10.38 -26.95
C ASN A 65 -9.28 9.49 -27.39
N GLY A 66 -9.07 8.34 -26.75
CA GLY A 66 -8.00 7.39 -27.08
C GLY A 66 -6.65 7.71 -26.41
N ILE A 67 -5.66 6.87 -26.74
CA ILE A 67 -4.36 6.82 -26.04
C ILE A 67 -3.49 8.05 -26.35
N TYR A 68 -3.45 8.50 -27.61
CA TYR A 68 -2.59 9.61 -28.05
C TYR A 68 -3.01 10.95 -27.42
N ASP A 69 -4.31 11.22 -27.38
CA ASP A 69 -4.85 12.42 -26.75
C ASP A 69 -4.69 12.37 -25.22
N PHE A 70 -4.84 11.19 -24.62
CA PHE A 70 -4.57 10.98 -23.19
C PHE A 70 -3.11 11.28 -22.82
N TRP A 71 -2.13 10.80 -23.60
CA TRP A 71 -0.71 11.08 -23.34
C TRP A 71 -0.35 12.57 -23.44
N ASN A 72 -1.00 13.31 -24.33
CA ASN A 72 -0.78 14.75 -24.51
C ASN A 72 -1.79 15.62 -23.73
N TRP A 73 -2.61 15.03 -22.85
CA TRP A 73 -3.68 15.76 -22.19
C TRP A 73 -3.17 16.77 -21.17
N PHE A 74 -3.44 18.05 -21.45
CA PHE A 74 -3.39 19.14 -20.48
C PHE A 74 -4.81 19.41 -19.95
N ASP A 75 -4.98 19.28 -18.63
CA ASP A 75 -6.24 19.58 -17.95
C ASP A 75 -6.25 21.02 -17.45
N ASP A 76 -7.11 21.85 -18.03
CA ASP A 76 -7.34 23.25 -17.69
C ASP A 76 -8.31 23.43 -16.50
N ARG A 77 -9.04 22.36 -16.13
CA ARG A 77 -10.06 22.41 -15.06
C ARG A 77 -9.50 22.16 -13.65
N THR A 78 -8.27 21.68 -13.53
CA THR A 78 -7.61 21.48 -12.22
C THR A 78 -6.44 22.43 -12.04
N TRP A 79 -6.11 22.78 -10.79
CA TRP A 79 -5.03 23.71 -10.44
C TRP A 79 -5.13 25.08 -11.12
N TYR A 80 -6.31 25.67 -11.27
CA TYR A 80 -6.40 27.04 -11.81
C TYR A 80 -5.58 28.02 -10.94
N PRO A 81 -4.72 28.90 -11.52
CA PRO A 81 -4.55 29.21 -12.94
C PRO A 81 -3.42 28.45 -13.67
N LEU A 82 -2.78 27.47 -13.04
CA LEU A 82 -1.63 26.72 -13.55
C LEU A 82 -2.00 25.64 -14.58
N GLY A 83 -3.11 24.94 -14.37
CA GLY A 83 -3.45 23.70 -15.09
C GLY A 83 -2.59 22.50 -14.68
N ARG A 84 -2.89 21.31 -15.22
CA ARG A 84 -2.14 20.07 -14.94
C ARG A 84 -1.92 19.23 -16.21
N VAL A 85 -0.67 18.92 -16.53
CA VAL A 85 -0.33 17.93 -17.58
C VAL A 85 -0.61 16.53 -17.04
N ILE A 86 -1.66 15.86 -17.51
CA ILE A 86 -2.11 14.58 -16.95
C ILE A 86 -1.20 13.43 -17.40
N GLY A 87 -0.93 13.31 -18.71
CA GLY A 87 -0.09 12.22 -19.26
C GLY A 87 1.34 12.18 -18.72
N GLY A 88 1.85 13.31 -18.23
CA GLY A 88 3.17 13.43 -17.58
C GLY A 88 3.17 13.32 -16.06
N THR A 89 2.00 13.31 -15.38
CA THR A 89 1.91 13.33 -13.90
C THR A 89 1.08 12.19 -13.29
N VAL A 90 0.71 11.18 -14.08
CA VAL A 90 -0.12 10.05 -13.65
C VAL A 90 0.47 8.72 -14.08
N TYR A 91 0.45 7.73 -13.18
CA TYR A 91 0.78 6.34 -13.47
C TYR A 91 -0.32 5.72 -14.35
N PRO A 92 -0.05 5.40 -15.64
CA PRO A 92 -1.12 5.06 -16.59
C PRO A 92 -1.59 3.60 -16.48
N GLY A 93 -0.99 2.77 -15.63
CA GLY A 93 -1.25 1.34 -15.57
C GLY A 93 -2.69 0.99 -15.18
N LEU A 94 -3.26 1.66 -14.17
CA LEU A 94 -4.65 1.42 -13.76
C LEU A 94 -5.65 1.83 -14.86
N THR A 95 -5.42 2.99 -15.49
CA THR A 95 -6.34 3.57 -16.48
C THR A 95 -6.27 2.83 -17.81
N LEU A 96 -5.07 2.47 -18.28
CA LEU A 96 -4.89 1.63 -19.47
C LEU A 96 -5.47 0.22 -19.28
N THR A 97 -5.33 -0.38 -18.10
CA THR A 97 -5.90 -1.70 -17.79
C THR A 97 -7.43 -1.68 -17.82
N ALA A 98 -8.08 -0.71 -17.18
CA ALA A 98 -9.54 -0.58 -17.21
C ALA A 98 -10.06 -0.19 -18.60
N GLY A 99 -9.38 0.73 -19.30
CA GLY A 99 -9.72 1.12 -20.67
C GLY A 99 -9.60 -0.04 -21.65
N SER A 100 -8.56 -0.87 -21.53
CA SER A 100 -8.38 -2.08 -22.35
C SER A 100 -9.44 -3.14 -22.04
N LEU A 101 -9.81 -3.31 -20.77
CA LEU A 101 -10.90 -4.20 -20.38
C LEU A 101 -12.25 -3.72 -20.96
N TRP A 102 -12.51 -2.41 -20.93
CA TRP A 102 -13.71 -1.82 -21.54
C TRP A 102 -13.73 -1.98 -23.07
N TRP A 103 -12.63 -1.70 -23.77
CA TRP A 103 -12.53 -1.92 -25.22
C TRP A 103 -12.71 -3.40 -25.60
N LEU A 104 -12.17 -4.34 -24.81
CA LEU A 104 -12.36 -5.77 -25.03
C LEU A 104 -13.84 -6.16 -24.87
N LEU A 105 -14.50 -5.72 -23.80
CA LEU A 105 -15.92 -5.99 -23.55
C LEU A 105 -16.83 -5.38 -24.62
N ASN A 106 -16.55 -4.16 -25.06
CA ASN A 106 -17.27 -3.50 -26.14
C ASN A 106 -17.04 -4.20 -27.51
N SER A 107 -15.84 -4.72 -27.76
CA SER A 107 -15.53 -5.54 -28.95
C SER A 107 -16.23 -6.91 -28.94
N LEU A 108 -16.63 -7.39 -27.76
CA LEU A 108 -17.47 -8.59 -27.57
C LEU A 108 -18.97 -8.26 -27.58
N ASN A 109 -19.36 -7.03 -27.97
CA ASN A 109 -20.74 -6.53 -27.97
C ASN A 109 -21.43 -6.59 -26.60
N ILE A 110 -20.69 -6.42 -25.50
CA ILE A 110 -21.23 -6.32 -24.14
C ILE A 110 -21.21 -4.83 -23.72
N PRO A 111 -22.35 -4.09 -23.84
CA PRO A 111 -22.38 -2.64 -23.63
C PRO A 111 -22.40 -2.27 -22.15
N LEU A 112 -21.24 -2.36 -21.48
CA LEU A 112 -21.06 -1.91 -20.11
C LEU A 112 -20.59 -0.45 -20.06
N SER A 113 -21.03 0.27 -19.03
CA SER A 113 -20.54 1.63 -18.78
C SER A 113 -19.08 1.58 -18.28
N VAL A 114 -18.34 2.66 -18.53
CA VAL A 114 -16.97 2.82 -18.03
C VAL A 114 -16.93 2.77 -16.49
N GLU A 115 -17.98 3.28 -15.83
CA GLU A 115 -18.13 3.26 -14.37
C GLU A 115 -18.18 1.84 -13.82
N THR A 116 -19.04 1.00 -14.39
CA THR A 116 -19.18 -0.41 -14.00
C THR A 116 -17.85 -1.17 -14.14
N VAL A 117 -17.09 -0.91 -15.22
CA VAL A 117 -15.76 -1.51 -15.39
C VAL A 117 -14.77 -1.02 -14.32
N CYS A 118 -14.76 0.28 -13.99
CA CYS A 118 -13.89 0.82 -12.94
C CYS A 118 -14.23 0.22 -11.56
N VAL A 119 -15.51 0.18 -11.19
CA VAL A 119 -16.03 -0.36 -9.91
C VAL A 119 -15.62 -1.82 -9.70
N PHE A 120 -15.69 -2.67 -10.74
CA PHE A 120 -15.37 -4.10 -10.65
C PHE A 120 -13.90 -4.47 -10.97
N THR A 121 -13.06 -3.51 -11.38
CA THR A 121 -11.63 -3.79 -11.67
C THR A 121 -10.90 -4.33 -10.43
N ALA A 122 -11.13 -3.76 -9.25
CA ALA A 122 -10.44 -4.17 -8.02
C ALA A 122 -10.76 -5.61 -7.56
N PRO A 123 -12.04 -6.05 -7.48
CA PRO A 123 -12.39 -7.46 -7.25
C PRO A 123 -11.75 -8.45 -8.24
N ILE A 124 -11.69 -8.11 -9.55
CA ILE A 124 -11.08 -8.96 -10.58
C ILE A 124 -9.57 -9.11 -10.34
N PHE A 125 -8.87 -8.01 -10.08
CA PHE A 125 -7.43 -8.05 -9.80
C PHE A 125 -7.08 -8.70 -8.45
N SER A 126 -8.00 -8.70 -7.48
CA SER A 126 -7.84 -9.50 -6.26
C SER A 126 -7.85 -11.01 -6.51
N ALA A 127 -8.75 -11.51 -7.36
CA ALA A 127 -8.74 -12.93 -7.75
C ALA A 127 -7.42 -13.30 -8.44
N ASN A 128 -6.93 -12.44 -9.34
CA ASN A 128 -5.62 -12.59 -9.98
C ASN A 128 -4.46 -12.55 -8.97
N ALA A 129 -4.52 -11.71 -7.93
CA ALA A 129 -3.52 -11.64 -6.86
C ALA A 129 -3.48 -12.92 -6.01
N ALA A 130 -4.63 -13.53 -5.73
CA ALA A 130 -4.71 -14.82 -5.05
C ALA A 130 -4.06 -15.94 -5.89
N TRP A 131 -4.30 -15.97 -7.20
CA TRP A 131 -3.65 -16.91 -8.12
C TRP A 131 -2.13 -16.65 -8.26
N ALA A 132 -1.70 -15.39 -8.31
CA ALA A 132 -0.28 -15.04 -8.30
C ALA A 132 0.42 -15.50 -7.00
N THR A 133 -0.28 -15.45 -5.86
CA THR A 133 0.21 -15.90 -4.55
C THR A 133 0.31 -17.42 -4.46
N TYR A 134 -0.63 -18.15 -5.06
CA TYR A 134 -0.50 -19.60 -5.27
C TYR A 134 0.77 -19.93 -6.06
N LEU A 135 0.99 -19.25 -7.19
CA LEU A 135 2.16 -19.47 -8.05
C LEU A 135 3.48 -19.15 -7.34
N LEU A 136 3.56 -18.01 -6.65
CA LEU A 136 4.72 -17.60 -5.85
C LEU A 136 5.05 -18.64 -4.77
N THR A 137 4.08 -18.99 -3.92
CA THR A 137 4.31 -19.88 -2.77
C THR A 137 4.58 -21.32 -3.20
N LYS A 138 4.00 -21.76 -4.33
CA LYS A 138 4.28 -23.06 -4.95
C LYS A 138 5.74 -23.25 -5.32
N GLU A 139 6.41 -22.21 -5.82
CA GLU A 139 7.85 -22.23 -6.15
C GLU A 139 8.76 -22.26 -4.90
N VAL A 140 8.23 -21.93 -3.71
CA VAL A 140 9.01 -21.87 -2.45
C VAL A 140 8.93 -23.16 -1.63
N LYS A 141 7.72 -23.67 -1.37
CA LYS A 141 7.47 -24.85 -0.50
C LYS A 141 6.51 -25.89 -1.10
N GLY A 142 5.93 -25.65 -2.28
CA GLY A 142 5.07 -26.60 -3.00
C GLY A 142 3.57 -26.30 -2.97
N THR A 143 2.77 -27.18 -3.58
CA THR A 143 1.37 -26.92 -3.92
C THR A 143 0.44 -26.71 -2.73
N GLY A 144 0.64 -27.43 -1.61
CA GLY A 144 -0.18 -27.27 -0.40
C GLY A 144 -0.05 -25.88 0.23
N ALA A 145 1.18 -25.39 0.36
CA ALA A 145 1.48 -24.03 0.82
C ALA A 145 0.92 -22.98 -0.16
N GLY A 146 0.96 -23.26 -1.46
CA GLY A 146 0.31 -22.45 -2.50
C GLY A 146 -1.20 -22.27 -2.29
N LEU A 147 -1.93 -23.36 -2.09
CA LEU A 147 -3.39 -23.31 -1.95
C LEU A 147 -3.79 -22.60 -0.64
N THR A 148 -3.13 -22.90 0.47
CA THR A 148 -3.39 -22.26 1.77
C THR A 148 -3.09 -20.76 1.75
N ALA A 149 -1.95 -20.34 1.20
CA ALA A 149 -1.61 -18.91 1.07
C ALA A 149 -2.61 -18.14 0.18
N ALA A 150 -3.11 -18.76 -0.89
CA ALA A 150 -4.09 -18.15 -1.79
C ALA A 150 -5.49 -18.00 -1.16
N VAL A 151 -5.98 -19.00 -0.41
CA VAL A 151 -7.21 -18.90 0.40
C VAL A 151 -7.10 -17.75 1.40
N VAL A 152 -5.97 -17.67 2.11
CA VAL A 152 -5.74 -16.67 3.16
C VAL A 152 -5.70 -15.25 2.58
N LEU A 153 -4.98 -15.02 1.47
CA LEU A 153 -4.92 -13.70 0.83
C LEU A 153 -6.27 -13.27 0.22
N ALA A 154 -7.06 -14.21 -0.31
CA ALA A 154 -8.39 -13.91 -0.83
C ALA A 154 -9.30 -13.21 0.20
N MET A 155 -9.14 -13.55 1.49
CA MET A 155 -9.97 -13.07 2.59
C MET A 155 -9.32 -12.02 3.51
N VAL A 156 -8.01 -11.73 3.39
CA VAL A 156 -7.33 -10.91 4.41
C VAL A 156 -7.87 -9.47 4.46
N PRO A 157 -8.33 -8.98 5.63
CA PRO A 157 -8.95 -7.65 5.76
C PRO A 157 -8.03 -6.51 5.30
N SER A 158 -6.74 -6.59 5.63
CA SER A 158 -5.74 -5.61 5.18
C SER A 158 -5.76 -5.38 3.67
N TYR A 159 -5.86 -6.43 2.86
CA TYR A 159 -5.94 -6.28 1.40
C TYR A 159 -7.33 -5.88 0.93
N ILE A 160 -8.39 -6.38 1.58
CA ILE A 160 -9.78 -6.00 1.28
C ILE A 160 -9.95 -4.47 1.42
N SER A 161 -9.37 -3.85 2.45
CA SER A 161 -9.50 -2.41 2.74
C SER A 161 -9.24 -1.46 1.56
N ARG A 162 -8.39 -1.84 0.60
CA ARG A 162 -8.07 -1.07 -0.63
C ARG A 162 -8.33 -1.86 -1.92
N SER A 163 -9.21 -2.86 -1.85
CA SER A 163 -9.66 -3.64 -3.02
C SER A 163 -11.15 -3.96 -3.02
N VAL A 164 -11.95 -3.33 -2.16
CA VAL A 164 -13.42 -3.39 -2.18
C VAL A 164 -13.94 -2.88 -3.54
N ALA A 165 -15.04 -3.45 -4.03
CA ALA A 165 -15.72 -2.92 -5.21
C ALA A 165 -16.09 -1.44 -5.00
N GLY A 166 -15.77 -0.60 -5.99
CA GLY A 166 -15.89 0.87 -5.90
C GLY A 166 -14.61 1.61 -5.50
N SER A 167 -13.65 0.95 -4.83
CA SER A 167 -12.32 1.54 -4.55
C SER A 167 -11.41 1.38 -5.78
N TYR A 168 -11.52 2.30 -6.73
CA TYR A 168 -10.74 2.34 -7.98
C TYR A 168 -9.42 3.12 -7.81
N ASP A 169 -8.56 2.66 -6.89
CA ASP A 169 -7.19 3.17 -6.72
C ASP A 169 -6.13 2.22 -7.29
N ASN A 170 -4.92 2.74 -7.46
CA ASN A 170 -3.78 2.12 -8.14
C ASN A 170 -3.33 0.83 -7.44
N GLU A 171 -3.40 0.83 -6.11
CA GLU A 171 -3.17 -0.27 -5.19
C GLU A 171 -3.87 -1.57 -5.61
N ALA A 172 -5.09 -1.49 -6.13
CA ALA A 172 -5.91 -2.65 -6.52
C ALA A 172 -5.23 -3.52 -7.61
N VAL A 173 -4.52 -2.88 -8.55
CA VAL A 173 -3.76 -3.55 -9.60
C VAL A 173 -2.31 -3.79 -9.18
N ALA A 174 -1.74 -2.87 -8.38
CA ALA A 174 -0.34 -2.90 -7.97
C ALA A 174 0.02 -4.14 -7.13
N ILE A 175 -0.86 -4.59 -6.24
CA ILE A 175 -0.58 -5.77 -5.39
C ILE A 175 -0.48 -7.05 -6.22
N PHE A 176 -1.33 -7.20 -7.24
CA PHE A 176 -1.17 -8.28 -8.23
C PHE A 176 0.19 -8.18 -8.96
N ALA A 177 0.53 -7.00 -9.48
CA ALA A 177 1.77 -6.78 -10.22
C ALA A 177 3.03 -7.05 -9.38
N LEU A 178 3.02 -6.65 -8.10
CA LEU A 178 4.09 -6.87 -7.13
C LEU A 178 4.30 -8.37 -6.86
N ILE A 179 3.24 -9.10 -6.53
CA ILE A 179 3.30 -10.54 -6.26
C ILE A 179 3.73 -11.32 -7.53
N PHE A 180 3.23 -10.92 -8.70
CA PHE A 180 3.56 -11.56 -9.97
C PHE A 180 5.02 -11.31 -10.39
N THR A 181 5.56 -10.12 -10.12
CA THR A 181 6.99 -9.80 -10.30
C THR A 181 7.85 -10.67 -9.37
N PHE A 182 7.48 -10.80 -8.09
CA PHE A 182 8.19 -11.69 -7.16
C PHE A 182 8.12 -13.17 -7.57
N TYR A 183 6.99 -13.63 -8.12
CA TYR A 183 6.86 -14.98 -8.67
C TYR A 183 7.83 -15.20 -9.85
N LEU A 184 7.86 -14.28 -10.82
CA LEU A 184 8.76 -14.39 -11.97
C LEU A 184 10.24 -14.28 -11.56
N TYR A 185 10.57 -13.45 -10.56
CA TYR A 185 11.90 -13.39 -9.98
C TYR A 185 12.33 -14.73 -9.36
N ILE A 186 11.52 -15.31 -8.45
CA ILE A 186 11.83 -16.62 -7.84
C ILE A 186 11.89 -17.73 -8.89
N LYS A 187 10.97 -17.74 -9.86
CA LYS A 187 10.99 -18.71 -10.95
C LYS A 187 12.24 -18.59 -11.81
N THR A 188 12.74 -17.38 -12.03
CA THR A 188 14.01 -17.14 -12.73
C THR A 188 15.21 -17.60 -11.90
N LEU A 189 15.22 -17.39 -10.58
CA LEU A 189 16.25 -17.93 -9.67
C LEU A 189 16.29 -19.46 -9.70
N ASN A 190 15.12 -20.11 -9.60
CA ASN A 190 14.99 -21.57 -9.61
C ASN A 190 15.50 -22.15 -10.95
N THR A 191 15.01 -21.63 -12.07
CA THR A 191 15.25 -22.19 -13.41
C THR A 191 16.53 -21.72 -14.10
N GLY A 192 16.98 -20.48 -13.86
CA GLY A 192 18.10 -19.86 -14.58
C GLY A 192 17.82 -19.46 -16.03
N SER A 193 16.55 -19.35 -16.46
CA SER A 193 16.21 -19.06 -17.86
C SER A 193 16.08 -17.57 -18.15
N LEU A 194 16.74 -17.11 -19.22
CA LEU A 194 16.65 -15.72 -19.72
C LEU A 194 15.22 -15.34 -20.16
N PHE A 195 14.39 -16.30 -20.57
CA PHE A 195 12.99 -16.06 -20.92
C PHE A 195 12.17 -15.61 -19.70
N TYR A 196 12.37 -16.24 -18.53
CA TYR A 196 11.71 -15.78 -17.31
C TYR A 196 12.31 -14.46 -16.79
N ALA A 197 13.61 -14.20 -17.02
CA ALA A 197 14.24 -12.92 -16.68
C ALA A 197 13.66 -11.74 -17.49
N THR A 198 13.41 -11.94 -18.79
CA THR A 198 12.78 -10.92 -19.66
C THR A 198 11.31 -10.72 -19.32
N LEU A 199 10.55 -11.79 -19.03
CA LEU A 199 9.19 -11.66 -18.49
C LEU A 199 9.16 -10.93 -17.14
N ASN A 200 10.14 -11.17 -16.26
CA ASN A 200 10.25 -10.47 -14.99
C ASN A 200 10.46 -8.96 -15.17
N ALA A 201 11.29 -8.55 -16.16
CA ALA A 201 11.48 -7.14 -16.50
C ALA A 201 10.19 -6.49 -17.06
N LEU A 202 9.40 -7.23 -17.84
CA LEU A 202 8.10 -6.75 -18.33
C LEU A 202 7.04 -6.64 -17.22
N ALA A 203 7.02 -7.59 -16.27
CA ALA A 203 6.15 -7.50 -15.09
C ALA A 203 6.55 -6.33 -14.18
N TYR A 204 7.85 -6.10 -14.01
CA TYR A 204 8.36 -4.91 -13.32
C TYR A 204 7.97 -3.61 -14.05
N PHE A 205 8.04 -3.55 -15.38
CA PHE A 205 7.55 -2.40 -16.15
C PHE A 205 6.06 -2.15 -15.93
N TYR A 206 5.23 -3.20 -15.95
CA TYR A 206 3.80 -3.07 -15.61
C TYR A 206 3.59 -2.51 -14.19
N MET A 207 4.37 -2.98 -13.21
CA MET A 207 4.37 -2.43 -11.85
C MET A 207 4.76 -0.95 -11.80
N VAL A 208 5.81 -0.53 -12.51
CA VAL A 208 6.24 0.88 -12.62
C VAL A 208 5.15 1.74 -13.25
N CYS A 209 4.46 1.23 -14.27
CA CYS A 209 3.29 1.88 -14.87
C CYS A 209 2.09 1.97 -13.92
N SER A 210 1.92 1.04 -12.98
CA SER A 210 0.76 0.97 -12.09
C SER A 210 0.90 1.77 -10.79
N TRP A 211 2.05 1.72 -10.09
CA TRP A 211 2.16 2.32 -8.75
C TRP A 211 3.59 2.68 -8.36
N GLY A 212 3.74 3.82 -7.67
CA GLY A 212 5.03 4.34 -7.20
C GLY A 212 5.82 3.42 -6.26
N GLY A 213 5.20 2.38 -5.70
CA GLY A 213 5.89 1.35 -4.91
C GLY A 213 6.80 0.41 -5.72
N TYR A 214 7.01 0.62 -7.02
CA TYR A 214 8.09 -0.04 -7.77
C TYR A 214 9.48 0.18 -7.14
N THR A 215 9.65 1.27 -6.39
CA THR A 215 10.85 1.60 -5.60
C THR A 215 11.10 0.59 -4.45
N PHE A 216 10.06 -0.07 -3.94
CA PHE A 216 10.21 -1.17 -2.97
C PHE A 216 10.82 -2.41 -3.63
N ILE A 217 10.31 -2.81 -4.80
CA ILE A 217 10.80 -4.00 -5.53
C ILE A 217 12.28 -3.85 -5.92
N ILE A 218 12.64 -2.70 -6.49
CA ILE A 218 14.00 -2.42 -6.97
C ILE A 218 15.02 -2.24 -5.85
N ASN A 219 14.60 -2.13 -4.59
CA ASN A 219 15.49 -2.14 -3.41
C ASN A 219 15.50 -3.50 -2.68
N LEU A 220 14.36 -4.21 -2.63
CA LEU A 220 14.27 -5.54 -2.02
C LEU A 220 15.07 -6.60 -2.79
N ILE A 221 15.01 -6.59 -4.13
CA ILE A 221 15.72 -7.57 -4.97
C ILE A 221 17.26 -7.43 -4.84
N PRO A 222 17.88 -6.24 -4.91
CA PRO A 222 19.31 -6.07 -4.62
C PRO A 222 19.70 -6.51 -3.21
N MET A 223 18.89 -6.21 -2.20
CA MET A 223 19.16 -6.66 -0.83
C MET A 223 19.18 -8.19 -0.73
N HIS A 224 18.31 -8.90 -1.45
CA HIS A 224 18.36 -10.36 -1.57
C HIS A 224 19.61 -10.86 -2.30
N VAL A 225 19.98 -10.25 -3.43
CA VAL A 225 21.21 -10.60 -4.16
C VAL A 225 22.46 -10.41 -3.29
N LEU A 226 22.52 -9.32 -2.53
CA LEU A 226 23.59 -9.07 -1.56
C LEU A 226 23.62 -10.12 -0.44
N LEU A 227 22.46 -10.52 0.09
CA LEU A 227 22.34 -11.60 1.08
C LEU A 227 22.85 -12.94 0.52
N CYS A 228 22.53 -13.29 -0.73
CA CYS A 228 23.06 -14.49 -1.38
C CYS A 228 24.59 -14.43 -1.57
N ILE A 229 25.15 -13.25 -1.88
CA ILE A 229 26.61 -13.06 -1.99
C ILE A 229 27.29 -13.20 -0.62
N VAL A 230 26.77 -12.54 0.42
CA VAL A 230 27.34 -12.57 1.79
C VAL A 230 27.25 -13.97 2.41
N THR A 231 26.17 -14.71 2.15
CA THR A 231 26.02 -16.12 2.58
C THR A 231 26.86 -17.11 1.75
N GLY A 232 27.63 -16.65 0.77
CA GLY A 232 28.49 -17.47 -0.09
C GLY A 232 27.73 -18.29 -1.14
N ARG A 233 26.43 -18.06 -1.32
CA ARG A 233 25.52 -18.78 -2.23
C ARG A 233 25.46 -18.15 -3.62
N TYR A 234 26.59 -17.65 -4.12
CA TYR A 234 26.67 -17.15 -5.48
C TYR A 234 26.48 -18.28 -6.51
N SER A 235 25.66 -18.01 -7.54
CA SER A 235 25.28 -18.96 -8.59
C SER A 235 25.05 -18.22 -9.89
N SER A 236 25.39 -18.80 -11.04
CA SER A 236 25.12 -18.21 -12.36
C SER A 236 23.62 -17.94 -12.59
N ARG A 237 22.73 -18.66 -11.89
CA ARG A 237 21.28 -18.42 -11.92
C ARG A 237 20.89 -17.10 -11.26
N LEU A 238 21.58 -16.72 -10.16
CA LEU A 238 21.41 -15.41 -9.51
C LEU A 238 21.82 -14.28 -10.46
N TYR A 239 22.90 -14.47 -11.21
CA TYR A 239 23.35 -13.51 -12.23
C TYR A 239 22.31 -13.30 -13.33
N ILE A 240 21.80 -14.40 -13.92
CA ILE A 240 20.77 -14.36 -14.98
C ILE A 240 19.44 -13.79 -14.45
N ALA A 241 19.11 -13.97 -13.18
CA ALA A 241 17.89 -13.41 -12.59
C ALA A 241 17.96 -11.90 -12.35
N TYR A 242 19.14 -11.36 -12.02
CA TYR A 242 19.28 -9.95 -11.62
C TYR A 242 19.81 -9.03 -12.71
N ALA A 243 20.83 -9.42 -13.47
CA ALA A 243 21.45 -8.51 -14.44
C ALA A 243 20.48 -8.02 -15.55
N PRO A 244 19.64 -8.88 -16.16
CA PRO A 244 18.62 -8.42 -17.12
C PRO A 244 17.55 -7.54 -16.49
N LEU A 245 17.18 -7.78 -15.21
CA LEU A 245 16.19 -6.98 -14.51
C LEU A 245 16.67 -5.54 -14.30
N VAL A 246 17.93 -5.33 -13.93
CA VAL A 246 18.47 -3.97 -13.78
C VAL A 246 18.54 -3.26 -15.14
N VAL A 247 19.12 -3.91 -16.16
CA VAL A 247 19.32 -3.26 -17.48
C VAL A 247 17.99 -2.99 -18.19
N LEU A 248 17.14 -4.01 -18.36
CA LEU A 248 15.86 -3.86 -19.04
C LEU A 248 14.84 -3.14 -18.18
N GLY A 249 14.81 -3.41 -16.87
CA GLY A 249 13.85 -2.77 -15.96
C GLY A 249 14.09 -1.27 -15.82
N THR A 250 15.35 -0.80 -15.71
CA THR A 250 15.64 0.64 -15.70
C THR A 250 15.34 1.29 -17.05
N LEU A 251 15.66 0.65 -18.18
CA LEU A 251 15.36 1.17 -19.52
C LEU A 251 13.85 1.30 -19.74
N LEU A 252 13.08 0.28 -19.38
CA LEU A 252 11.61 0.29 -19.47
C LEU A 252 10.99 1.29 -18.49
N ALA A 253 11.50 1.40 -17.26
CA ALA A 253 11.02 2.40 -16.29
C ALA A 253 11.23 3.84 -16.79
N ALA A 254 12.33 4.11 -17.49
CA ALA A 254 12.61 5.42 -18.08
C ALA A 254 11.66 5.81 -19.23
N LEU A 255 10.91 4.86 -19.81
CA LEU A 255 9.87 5.14 -20.81
C LEU A 255 8.58 5.71 -20.19
N VAL A 256 8.36 5.54 -18.88
CA VAL A 256 7.16 6.04 -18.20
C VAL A 256 7.34 7.54 -17.93
N PRO A 257 6.52 8.46 -18.49
CA PRO A 257 6.78 9.90 -18.44
C PRO A 257 6.93 10.49 -17.03
N VAL A 258 6.17 9.97 -16.05
CA VAL A 258 6.24 10.36 -14.62
C VAL A 258 7.61 10.04 -14.01
N VAL A 259 8.24 8.97 -14.48
CA VAL A 259 9.54 8.50 -13.98
C VAL A 259 10.65 9.13 -14.81
N GLY A 260 10.65 8.92 -16.13
CA GLY A 260 11.66 9.45 -17.05
C GLY A 260 13.08 9.18 -16.55
N PHE A 261 13.93 10.21 -16.57
CA PHE A 261 15.31 10.10 -16.07
C PHE A 261 15.44 9.98 -14.54
N ASN A 262 14.35 10.11 -13.76
CA ASN A 262 14.39 9.89 -12.31
C ASN A 262 14.72 8.42 -11.96
N ALA A 263 14.48 7.46 -12.87
CA ALA A 263 14.91 6.07 -12.75
C ALA A 263 16.44 5.90 -12.61
N VAL A 264 17.22 6.89 -13.05
CA VAL A 264 18.69 6.90 -13.00
C VAL A 264 19.22 7.97 -12.05
N MET A 265 18.54 9.13 -11.94
CA MET A 265 19.03 10.28 -11.19
C MET A 265 18.66 10.29 -9.70
N THR A 266 17.61 9.57 -9.27
CA THR A 266 17.23 9.56 -7.84
C THR A 266 18.05 8.56 -7.03
N SER A 267 18.34 8.90 -5.77
CA SER A 267 19.11 8.02 -4.89
C SER A 267 18.37 6.73 -4.52
N GLU A 268 17.05 6.69 -4.74
CA GLU A 268 16.17 5.55 -4.48
C GLU A 268 16.51 4.32 -5.35
N HIS A 269 17.22 4.49 -6.47
CA HIS A 269 17.67 3.39 -7.34
C HIS A 269 19.15 3.01 -7.19
N PHE A 270 19.95 3.82 -6.46
CA PHE A 270 21.41 3.64 -6.39
C PHE A 270 21.84 2.32 -5.75
N ALA A 271 21.06 1.79 -4.79
CA ALA A 271 21.34 0.47 -4.20
C ALA A 271 21.35 -0.64 -5.26
N SER A 272 20.48 -0.54 -6.28
CA SER A 272 20.43 -1.51 -7.38
C SER A 272 21.66 -1.40 -8.28
N PHE A 273 22.05 -0.18 -8.70
CA PHE A 273 23.26 -0.01 -9.51
C PHE A 273 24.54 -0.43 -8.77
N LEU A 274 24.62 -0.19 -7.45
CA LEU A 274 25.74 -0.64 -6.63
C LEU A 274 25.83 -2.18 -6.58
N VAL A 275 24.73 -2.87 -6.26
CA VAL A 275 24.72 -4.34 -6.21
C VAL A 275 24.96 -4.94 -7.59
N PHE A 276 24.52 -4.29 -8.66
CA PHE A 276 24.84 -4.68 -10.04
C PHE A 276 26.35 -4.66 -10.31
N ILE A 277 27.07 -3.60 -9.90
CA ILE A 277 28.53 -3.54 -10.01
C ILE A 277 29.20 -4.63 -9.17
N ILE A 278 28.80 -4.79 -7.91
CA ILE A 278 29.33 -5.82 -7.00
C ILE A 278 29.14 -7.23 -7.61
N LEU A 279 27.97 -7.51 -8.18
CA LEU A 279 27.67 -8.78 -8.82
C LEU A 279 28.58 -9.06 -10.03
N HIS A 280 28.90 -8.04 -10.84
CA HIS A 280 29.84 -8.20 -11.97
C HIS A 280 31.26 -8.50 -11.48
N VAL A 281 31.73 -7.83 -10.42
CA VAL A 281 33.04 -8.11 -9.79
C VAL A 281 33.07 -9.53 -9.23
N VAL A 282 32.02 -9.98 -8.52
CA VAL A 282 31.91 -11.35 -8.00
C VAL A 282 31.90 -12.37 -9.15
N ALA A 283 31.12 -12.13 -10.21
CA ALA A 283 31.07 -13.00 -11.39
C ALA A 283 32.46 -13.15 -12.04
N LEU A 284 33.20 -12.04 -12.20
CA LEU A 284 34.57 -12.04 -12.73
C LEU A 284 35.54 -12.82 -11.83
N VAL A 285 35.47 -12.65 -10.52
CA VAL A 285 36.30 -13.40 -9.55
C VAL A 285 36.02 -14.91 -9.63
N TYR A 286 34.75 -15.32 -9.75
CA TYR A 286 34.38 -16.73 -9.92
C TYR A 286 34.81 -17.29 -11.28
N TYR A 287 34.77 -16.49 -12.35
CA TYR A 287 35.28 -16.88 -13.67
C TYR A 287 36.80 -17.12 -13.64
N ILE A 288 37.56 -16.18 -13.06
CA ILE A 288 39.03 -16.28 -12.88
C ILE A 288 39.39 -17.50 -12.01
N LYS A 289 38.59 -17.82 -10.99
CA LYS A 289 38.73 -19.04 -10.18
C LYS A 289 38.64 -20.34 -11.00
N GLY A 290 37.87 -20.34 -12.08
CA GLY A 290 37.73 -21.49 -12.97
C GLY A 290 38.94 -21.75 -13.88
N ILE A 291 39.79 -20.73 -14.09
CA ILE A 291 40.88 -20.78 -15.08
C ILE A 291 42.26 -20.88 -14.42
N LEU A 292 42.47 -20.26 -13.24
CA LEU A 292 43.80 -20.12 -12.62
C LEU A 292 44.11 -21.20 -11.57
N SER A 293 45.36 -21.68 -11.59
CA SER A 293 45.97 -22.50 -10.54
C SER A 293 45.90 -21.81 -9.15
N PRO A 294 45.67 -22.53 -8.04
CA PRO A 294 45.39 -21.95 -6.72
C PRO A 294 46.45 -20.98 -6.16
N LYS A 295 47.71 -21.08 -6.61
CA LYS A 295 48.77 -20.11 -6.24
C LYS A 295 48.62 -18.79 -7.01
N MET A 296 48.41 -18.86 -8.33
CA MET A 296 48.14 -17.70 -9.19
C MET A 296 46.77 -17.06 -8.84
N PHE A 297 45.79 -17.88 -8.47
CA PHE A 297 44.47 -17.44 -8.03
C PHE A 297 44.53 -16.50 -6.83
N LYS A 298 45.36 -16.78 -5.80
CA LYS A 298 45.51 -15.83 -4.67
C LYS A 298 45.99 -14.45 -5.14
N VAL A 299 47.01 -14.39 -5.99
CA VAL A 299 47.55 -13.11 -6.51
C VAL A 299 46.53 -12.41 -7.40
N ALA A 300 45.89 -13.13 -8.31
CA ALA A 300 44.87 -12.58 -9.20
C ALA A 300 43.62 -12.11 -8.46
N VAL A 301 43.18 -12.81 -7.41
CA VAL A 301 42.08 -12.37 -6.54
C VAL A 301 42.47 -11.14 -5.76
N THR A 302 43.67 -11.09 -5.16
CA THR A 302 44.12 -9.87 -4.47
C THR A 302 44.16 -8.67 -5.42
N LEU A 303 44.55 -8.86 -6.69
CA LEU A 303 44.57 -7.80 -7.69
C LEU A 303 43.17 -7.41 -8.20
N VAL A 304 42.28 -8.37 -8.47
CA VAL A 304 40.90 -8.09 -8.93
C VAL A 304 40.02 -7.55 -7.81
N VAL A 305 40.23 -7.99 -6.57
CA VAL A 305 39.55 -7.44 -5.39
C VAL A 305 40.12 -6.07 -5.05
N SER A 306 41.43 -5.80 -5.15
CA SER A 306 41.95 -4.45 -4.91
C SER A 306 41.49 -3.46 -5.98
N VAL A 307 41.57 -3.82 -7.27
CA VAL A 307 41.03 -2.99 -8.36
C VAL A 307 39.51 -2.84 -8.24
N GLY A 308 38.78 -3.91 -7.95
CA GLY A 308 37.33 -3.88 -7.75
C GLY A 308 36.91 -3.03 -6.55
N VAL A 309 37.65 -3.08 -5.44
CA VAL A 309 37.43 -2.21 -4.27
C VAL A 309 37.78 -0.76 -4.59
N VAL A 310 38.86 -0.49 -5.34
CA VAL A 310 39.20 0.87 -5.80
C VAL A 310 38.13 1.44 -6.74
N VAL A 311 37.61 0.64 -7.67
CA VAL A 311 36.49 1.04 -8.55
C VAL A 311 35.21 1.26 -7.74
N CYS A 312 34.90 0.38 -6.77
CA CYS A 312 33.77 0.59 -5.86
C CYS A 312 33.94 1.87 -5.04
N PHE A 313 35.11 2.15 -4.47
CA PHE A 313 35.38 3.37 -3.71
C PHE A 313 35.34 4.62 -4.57
N ALA A 314 35.89 4.58 -5.79
CA ALA A 314 35.84 5.70 -6.73
C ALA A 314 34.39 5.99 -7.16
N MET A 315 33.62 4.95 -7.50
CA MET A 315 32.19 5.11 -7.81
C MET A 315 31.39 5.56 -6.58
N MET A 316 31.71 5.09 -5.38
CA MET A 316 31.06 5.56 -4.15
C MET A 316 31.38 7.01 -3.85
N ALA A 317 32.62 7.46 -4.09
CA ALA A 317 33.01 8.85 -3.97
C ALA A 317 32.30 9.75 -4.99
N VAL A 318 32.16 9.30 -6.26
CA VAL A 318 31.36 9.99 -7.28
C VAL A 318 29.88 10.05 -6.87
N LEU A 319 29.31 8.94 -6.40
CA LEU A 319 27.92 8.87 -5.95
C LEU A 319 27.66 9.80 -4.75
N VAL A 320 28.56 9.80 -3.76
CA VAL A 320 28.50 10.67 -2.58
C VAL A 320 28.67 12.14 -2.96
N ALA A 321 29.56 12.46 -3.91
CA ALA A 321 29.70 13.83 -4.43
C ALA A 321 28.42 14.30 -5.16
N MET A 322 27.82 13.42 -5.98
CA MET A 322 26.57 13.71 -6.69
C MET A 322 25.40 13.94 -5.70
N VAL A 323 25.29 13.07 -4.68
CA VAL A 323 24.31 13.21 -3.59
C VAL A 323 24.53 14.49 -2.77
N ALA A 324 25.78 14.81 -2.43
CA ALA A 324 26.12 16.00 -1.66
C ALA A 324 25.90 17.31 -2.45
N SER A 325 25.95 17.25 -3.78
CA SER A 325 25.65 18.39 -4.66
C SER A 325 24.15 18.70 -4.81
N SER A 326 23.27 17.76 -4.42
CA SER A 326 21.81 17.92 -4.53
C SER A 326 21.22 18.58 -3.28
N PRO A 327 20.40 19.66 -3.39
CA PRO A 327 19.80 20.34 -2.24
C PRO A 327 18.98 19.47 -1.29
N THR A 328 18.47 18.32 -1.76
CA THR A 328 17.66 17.37 -0.98
C THR A 328 18.43 16.10 -0.55
N LYS A 329 19.76 16.05 -0.78
CA LYS A 329 20.57 14.81 -0.68
C LYS A 329 20.03 13.67 -1.57
N GLY A 330 19.33 13.98 -2.67
CA GLY A 330 18.85 13.01 -3.65
C GLY A 330 17.59 12.21 -3.30
N TRP A 331 17.12 12.24 -2.06
CA TRP A 331 15.90 11.54 -1.60
C TRP A 331 14.65 12.40 -1.80
N SER A 332 13.51 11.77 -2.06
CA SER A 332 12.22 12.46 -2.03
C SER A 332 11.73 12.65 -0.58
N GLY A 333 10.99 13.72 -0.30
CA GLY A 333 10.51 14.00 1.06
C GLY A 333 9.61 12.90 1.64
N ARG A 334 8.91 12.16 0.77
CA ARG A 334 8.06 11.02 1.13
C ARG A 334 8.87 9.74 1.41
N SER A 335 9.92 9.44 0.64
CA SER A 335 10.78 8.29 0.95
C SER A 335 11.67 8.54 2.17
N LEU A 336 12.15 9.77 2.35
CA LEU A 336 12.90 10.15 3.55
C LEU A 336 12.05 10.01 4.83
N SER A 337 10.75 10.31 4.79
CA SER A 337 9.86 10.11 5.95
C SER A 337 9.63 8.63 6.33
N LEU A 338 9.91 7.69 5.43
CA LEU A 338 9.88 6.25 5.74
C LEU A 338 11.17 5.76 6.42
N LEU A 339 12.25 6.54 6.35
CA LEU A 339 13.54 6.26 7.00
C LEU A 339 13.71 7.06 8.30
N ASP A 340 13.30 8.34 8.30
CA ASP A 340 13.16 9.19 9.49
C ASP A 340 11.68 9.58 9.67
N PRO A 341 10.92 8.87 10.53
CA PRO A 341 9.51 9.17 10.78
C PRO A 341 9.29 10.54 11.43
N THR A 342 10.33 11.20 11.93
CA THR A 342 10.22 12.55 12.52
C THR A 342 10.40 13.68 11.50
N TYR A 343 10.81 13.38 10.26
CA TYR A 343 11.09 14.39 9.25
C TYR A 343 9.80 15.09 8.76
N ALA A 344 8.77 14.32 8.41
CA ALA A 344 7.52 14.86 7.86
C ALA A 344 6.81 15.81 8.84
N SER A 345 6.70 15.42 10.12
CA SER A 345 6.00 16.21 11.14
C SER A 345 6.70 17.52 11.50
N LYS A 346 8.02 17.61 11.32
CA LYS A 346 8.81 18.83 11.58
C LYS A 346 8.89 19.78 10.38
N TYR A 347 9.05 19.24 9.17
CA TYR A 347 9.43 20.06 8.00
C TYR A 347 8.37 20.14 6.90
N ILE A 348 7.44 19.18 6.81
CA ILE A 348 6.44 19.12 5.73
C ILE A 348 5.05 18.77 6.29
N PRO A 349 4.32 19.76 6.86
CA PRO A 349 3.06 19.50 7.56
C PRO A 349 1.97 18.88 6.65
N ILE A 350 2.04 19.08 5.34
CA ILE A 350 1.14 18.45 4.35
C ILE A 350 1.25 16.92 4.41
N ILE A 351 2.46 16.37 4.42
CA ILE A 351 2.67 14.91 4.47
C ILE A 351 2.16 14.36 5.82
N ALA A 352 2.44 15.05 6.92
CA ALA A 352 1.98 14.66 8.25
C ALA A 352 0.46 14.81 8.47
N SER A 353 -0.23 15.62 7.65
CA SER A 353 -1.67 15.87 7.77
C SER A 353 -2.55 14.70 7.30
N VAL A 354 -2.04 13.83 6.44
CA VAL A 354 -2.78 12.66 5.96
C VAL A 354 -2.79 11.59 7.05
N SER A 355 -3.99 11.11 7.42
CA SER A 355 -4.17 10.05 8.43
C SER A 355 -3.40 8.77 8.09
N GLU A 356 -3.24 8.46 6.81
CA GLU A 356 -2.55 7.28 6.30
C GLU A 356 -1.03 7.29 6.52
N HIS A 357 -0.41 8.47 6.68
CA HIS A 357 1.03 8.65 6.97
C HIS A 357 1.36 8.44 8.46
N GLN A 358 0.37 8.19 9.31
CA GLN A 358 0.58 7.91 10.74
C GLN A 358 1.07 6.47 10.97
N PRO A 359 1.78 6.19 12.08
CA PRO A 359 2.16 4.83 12.46
C PRO A 359 0.96 4.03 13.01
N PRO A 360 0.81 2.74 12.66
CA PRO A 360 -0.26 1.90 13.18
C PRO A 360 -0.04 1.51 14.64
N THR A 361 -1.14 1.24 15.34
CA THR A 361 -1.13 0.70 16.70
C THR A 361 -1.32 -0.82 16.67
N TRP A 362 -0.96 -1.52 17.75
CA TRP A 362 -1.10 -2.99 17.82
C TRP A 362 -2.53 -3.51 17.55
N PRO A 363 -3.64 -2.82 17.94
CA PRO A 363 -4.98 -3.26 17.58
C PRO A 363 -5.25 -3.21 16.08
N SER A 364 -4.63 -2.28 15.33
CA SER A 364 -4.73 -2.23 13.87
C SER A 364 -4.17 -3.50 13.23
N TYR A 365 -3.00 -3.97 13.67
CA TYR A 365 -2.45 -5.26 13.24
C TYR A 365 -3.40 -6.43 13.56
N PHE A 366 -3.97 -6.45 14.76
CA PHE A 366 -4.91 -7.52 15.13
C PHE A 366 -6.20 -7.48 14.30
N MET A 367 -6.72 -6.28 13.99
CA MET A 367 -7.88 -6.10 13.11
C MET A 367 -7.59 -6.57 11.67
N ASP A 368 -6.41 -6.25 11.15
CA ASP A 368 -6.10 -6.40 9.73
C ASP A 368 -5.55 -7.78 9.31
N ILE A 369 -4.87 -8.48 10.22
CA ILE A 369 -4.30 -9.81 9.96
C ILE A 369 -4.67 -10.87 11.03
N ASN A 370 -5.23 -10.48 12.18
CA ASN A 370 -5.74 -11.37 13.24
C ASN A 370 -4.85 -12.60 13.49
N VAL A 371 -5.38 -13.82 13.25
CA VAL A 371 -4.72 -15.11 13.47
C VAL A 371 -3.35 -15.22 12.78
N LEU A 372 -3.19 -14.56 11.62
CA LEU A 372 -1.96 -14.63 10.84
C LEU A 372 -0.76 -14.06 11.61
N ALA A 373 -0.97 -13.07 12.49
CA ALA A 373 0.09 -12.48 13.30
C ALA A 373 0.84 -13.54 14.15
N PHE A 374 0.13 -14.56 14.64
CA PHE A 374 0.71 -15.67 15.41
C PHE A 374 1.34 -16.76 14.52
N LEU A 375 0.86 -16.89 13.27
CA LEU A 375 1.36 -17.89 12.31
C LEU A 375 2.61 -17.42 11.56
N VAL A 376 2.82 -16.11 11.39
CA VAL A 376 3.99 -15.55 10.69
C VAL A 376 5.32 -16.03 11.29
N PRO A 377 5.57 -15.97 12.62
CA PRO A 377 6.81 -16.48 13.23
C PRO A 377 7.05 -17.98 12.96
N ALA A 378 6.00 -18.80 13.02
CA ALA A 378 6.09 -20.24 12.71
C ALA A 378 6.45 -20.47 11.23
N GLY A 379 5.90 -19.66 10.32
CA GLY A 379 6.25 -19.66 8.91
C GLY A 379 7.72 -19.31 8.67
N ILE A 380 8.24 -18.29 9.37
CA ILE A 380 9.65 -17.88 9.30
C ILE A 380 10.55 -19.06 9.70
N ILE A 381 10.27 -19.71 10.83
CA ILE A 381 11.03 -20.89 11.31
C ILE A 381 11.00 -22.01 10.26
N SER A 382 9.84 -22.31 9.66
CA SER A 382 9.73 -23.31 8.59
C SER A 382 10.55 -22.96 7.34
N CYS A 383 10.72 -21.68 7.01
CA CYS A 383 11.52 -21.24 5.86
C CYS A 383 13.04 -21.36 6.09
N PHE A 384 13.49 -21.42 7.34
CA PHE A 384 14.88 -21.79 7.68
C PHE A 384 15.14 -23.32 7.63
N LEU A 385 14.08 -24.13 7.56
CA LEU A 385 14.11 -25.59 7.65
C LEU A 385 13.50 -26.26 6.38
N PRO A 386 14.25 -26.39 5.26
CA PRO A 386 15.61 -25.92 5.00
C PRO A 386 15.67 -24.55 4.30
N LEU A 387 16.72 -23.77 4.57
CA LEU A 387 16.96 -22.48 3.92
C LEU A 387 17.37 -22.65 2.45
N SER A 388 16.45 -22.42 1.52
CA SER A 388 16.69 -22.30 0.07
C SER A 388 16.86 -20.84 -0.33
N ASP A 389 17.36 -20.58 -1.54
CA ASP A 389 17.52 -19.20 -2.04
C ASP A 389 16.14 -18.52 -2.15
N ALA A 390 15.14 -19.26 -2.68
CA ALA A 390 13.75 -18.82 -2.73
C ALA A 390 13.14 -18.55 -1.34
N SER A 391 13.40 -19.39 -0.32
CA SER A 391 12.90 -19.13 1.03
C SER A 391 13.60 -17.94 1.70
N SER A 392 14.88 -17.70 1.39
CA SER A 392 15.61 -16.53 1.88
C SER A 392 15.07 -15.20 1.33
N PHE A 393 14.58 -15.18 0.08
CA PHE A 393 13.87 -14.02 -0.47
C PHE A 393 12.58 -13.72 0.29
N VAL A 394 11.74 -14.72 0.57
CA VAL A 394 10.47 -14.50 1.27
C VAL A 394 10.70 -14.09 2.73
N VAL A 395 11.72 -14.63 3.39
CA VAL A 395 12.13 -14.18 4.74
C VAL A 395 12.58 -12.73 4.73
N LEU A 396 13.36 -12.29 3.75
CA LEU A 396 13.75 -10.88 3.61
C LEU A 396 12.53 -9.99 3.33
N TYR A 397 11.60 -10.45 2.49
CA TYR A 397 10.35 -9.74 2.17
C TYR A 397 9.52 -9.49 3.43
N ILE A 398 9.22 -10.51 4.24
CA ILE A 398 8.42 -10.33 5.47
C ILE A 398 9.12 -9.41 6.48
N VAL A 399 10.43 -9.56 6.71
CA VAL A 399 11.18 -8.70 7.65
C VAL A 399 11.15 -7.23 7.21
N THR A 400 11.35 -6.98 5.91
CA THR A 400 11.35 -5.62 5.36
C THR A 400 9.94 -5.01 5.39
N SER A 401 8.90 -5.77 5.05
CA SER A 401 7.51 -5.30 5.09
C SER A 401 7.02 -5.01 6.51
N VAL A 402 7.41 -5.81 7.52
CA VAL A 402 7.04 -5.57 8.93
C VAL A 402 7.63 -4.25 9.46
N TYR A 403 8.87 -3.91 9.06
CA TYR A 403 9.45 -2.61 9.41
C TYR A 403 8.66 -1.45 8.80
N PHE A 404 8.41 -1.48 7.50
CA PHE A 404 7.73 -0.38 6.81
C PHE A 404 6.25 -0.24 7.21
N SER A 405 5.54 -1.34 7.46
CA SER A 405 4.20 -1.27 8.05
C SER A 405 4.24 -0.71 9.47
N GLY A 406 5.32 -0.92 10.23
CA GLY A 406 5.51 -0.33 11.56
C GLY A 406 5.64 1.19 11.55
N VAL A 407 6.13 1.77 10.44
CA VAL A 407 6.30 3.21 10.25
C VAL A 407 5.01 3.88 9.73
N MET A 408 4.25 3.21 8.85
CA MET A 408 3.12 3.84 8.15
C MET A 408 1.95 2.88 7.91
N VAL A 409 0.72 3.28 8.28
CA VAL A 409 -0.52 2.47 8.16
C VAL A 409 -0.75 1.99 6.70
N ARG A 410 -0.64 2.86 5.68
CA ARG A 410 -0.88 2.45 4.27
C ARG A 410 0.02 1.29 3.82
N LEU A 411 1.20 1.12 4.42
CA LEU A 411 2.15 0.05 4.07
C LEU A 411 1.80 -1.31 4.69
N MET A 412 0.79 -1.40 5.56
CA MET A 412 0.20 -2.69 5.95
C MET A 412 -0.32 -3.48 4.74
N LEU A 413 -0.72 -2.80 3.66
CA LEU A 413 -1.08 -3.41 2.38
C LEU A 413 0.07 -4.25 1.76
N VAL A 414 1.33 -3.81 1.92
CA VAL A 414 2.52 -4.53 1.43
C VAL A 414 2.93 -5.66 2.40
N LEU A 415 2.59 -5.53 3.68
CA LEU A 415 2.72 -6.62 4.65
C LEU A 415 1.76 -7.77 4.36
N ALA A 416 0.52 -7.49 3.93
CA ALA A 416 -0.53 -8.49 3.82
C ALA A 416 -0.14 -9.72 2.95
N PRO A 417 0.38 -9.58 1.71
CA PRO A 417 0.82 -10.74 0.93
C PRO A 417 1.96 -11.51 1.59
N ALA A 418 2.94 -10.82 2.19
CA ALA A 418 4.04 -11.45 2.90
C ALA A 418 3.51 -12.29 4.08
N ALA A 419 2.64 -11.73 4.90
CA ALA A 419 2.03 -12.40 6.04
C ALA A 419 1.22 -13.64 5.59
N CYS A 420 0.41 -13.51 4.54
CA CYS A 420 -0.38 -14.62 3.98
C CYS A 420 0.49 -15.78 3.48
N ILE A 421 1.63 -15.49 2.83
CA ILE A 421 2.58 -16.50 2.35
C ILE A 421 3.22 -17.23 3.54
N MET A 422 3.73 -16.51 4.54
CA MET A 422 4.36 -17.13 5.71
C MET A 422 3.38 -17.97 6.52
N SER A 423 2.16 -17.47 6.76
CA SER A 423 1.11 -18.20 7.46
C SER A 423 0.60 -19.40 6.66
N GLY A 424 0.48 -19.29 5.32
CA GLY A 424 0.13 -20.41 4.45
C GLY A 424 1.16 -21.54 4.48
N ILE A 425 2.46 -21.20 4.47
CA ILE A 425 3.55 -22.17 4.67
C ILE A 425 3.43 -22.84 6.05
N ALA A 426 3.21 -22.07 7.13
CA ALA A 426 3.05 -22.60 8.48
C ALA A 426 1.87 -23.58 8.59
N LEU A 427 0.70 -23.21 8.06
CA LEU A 427 -0.50 -24.03 8.04
C LEU A 427 -0.30 -25.31 7.21
N SER A 428 0.28 -25.21 6.01
CA SER A 428 0.53 -26.36 5.16
C SER A 428 1.49 -27.37 5.79
N GLU A 429 2.54 -26.90 6.48
CA GLU A 429 3.48 -27.78 7.18
C GLU A 429 2.79 -28.47 8.36
N ALA A 430 2.04 -27.72 9.18
CA ALA A 430 1.25 -28.27 10.29
C ALA A 430 0.25 -29.34 9.83
N PHE A 431 -0.57 -29.05 8.80
CA PHE A 431 -1.48 -30.03 8.20
C PHE A 431 -0.74 -31.25 7.63
N SER A 432 0.44 -31.07 7.03
CA SER A 432 1.23 -32.18 6.51
C SER A 432 1.77 -33.10 7.61
N VAL A 433 2.12 -32.55 8.78
CA VAL A 433 2.57 -33.33 9.94
C VAL A 433 1.40 -34.12 10.53
N PHE A 434 0.26 -33.46 10.82
CA PHE A 434 -0.89 -34.11 11.47
C PHE A 434 -1.61 -35.13 10.58
N THR A 435 -1.78 -34.86 9.28
CA THR A 435 -2.37 -35.86 8.36
C THR A 435 -1.44 -37.08 8.18
N ARG A 436 -0.13 -36.87 8.31
CA ARG A 436 0.87 -37.93 8.18
C ARG A 436 0.99 -38.80 9.43
N SER A 437 0.88 -38.25 10.65
CA SER A 437 0.81 -39.05 11.87
C SER A 437 -0.43 -39.95 11.86
N ILE A 438 -1.60 -39.40 11.54
CA ILE A 438 -2.86 -40.15 11.38
C ILE A 438 -2.70 -41.28 10.35
N LYS A 439 -2.20 -40.97 9.15
CA LYS A 439 -2.01 -41.98 8.09
C LYS A 439 -0.99 -43.08 8.46
N PHE A 440 -0.02 -42.78 9.32
CA PHE A 440 0.95 -43.77 9.80
C PHE A 440 0.40 -44.66 10.94
N GLN A 441 -0.58 -44.16 11.71
CA GLN A 441 -1.19 -44.87 12.83
C GLN A 441 -2.46 -45.64 12.44
N MET A 442 -3.21 -45.19 11.43
CA MET A 442 -4.42 -45.87 10.94
C MET A 442 -4.24 -47.38 10.66
N PRO A 443 -3.15 -47.84 10.00
CA PRO A 443 -2.95 -49.27 9.76
C PRO A 443 -2.83 -50.11 11.04
N LYS A 444 -2.23 -49.55 12.11
CA LYS A 444 -2.09 -50.28 13.39
C LYS A 444 -3.42 -50.51 14.09
N LEU A 445 -4.35 -49.56 13.94
CA LEU A 445 -5.70 -49.63 14.52
C LEU A 445 -6.63 -50.60 13.78
N LEU A 446 -6.23 -51.06 12.59
CA LEU A 446 -6.96 -52.06 11.79
C LEU A 446 -6.35 -53.48 11.91
N ASP A 447 -5.08 -53.60 12.32
CA ASP A 447 -4.45 -54.89 12.64
C ASP A 447 -4.76 -55.36 14.07
N ASP A 448 -5.02 -54.44 15.02
CA ASP A 448 -5.31 -54.77 16.44
C ASP A 448 -6.77 -55.24 16.70
N SER A 449 -7.60 -55.41 15.67
CA SER A 449 -9.05 -55.70 15.83
C SER A 449 -9.47 -57.19 15.78
N ASP A 450 -8.54 -58.14 15.63
CA ASP A 450 -8.83 -59.59 15.61
C ASP A 450 -8.20 -60.37 16.79
N PRO A 451 -8.90 -60.52 17.94
CA PRO A 451 -8.57 -61.49 18.97
C PRO A 451 -9.48 -62.73 18.89
N VAL A 452 -8.99 -63.84 18.32
CA VAL A 452 -9.61 -65.17 18.47
C VAL A 452 -9.22 -65.75 19.85
N PRO A 453 -10.16 -66.33 20.64
CA PRO A 453 -9.93 -66.54 22.06
C PRO A 453 -9.38 -67.91 22.45
N GLY A 454 -8.47 -67.91 23.44
CA GLY A 454 -8.39 -68.93 24.51
C GLY A 454 -7.45 -70.13 24.32
N ASP A 455 -6.36 -70.18 25.11
CA ASP A 455 -6.17 -71.29 26.07
C ASP A 455 -5.17 -70.97 27.22
N ILE A 456 -5.78 -70.75 28.38
CA ILE A 456 -5.39 -70.92 29.81
C ILE A 456 -4.26 -71.95 30.09
N THR A 457 -3.33 -71.83 31.07
CA THR A 457 -2.76 -70.78 31.97
C THR A 457 -1.39 -71.28 32.50
N SER A 458 -0.45 -70.44 32.93
CA SER A 458 -0.06 -70.16 34.36
C SER A 458 1.46 -69.83 34.39
N GLY A 459 2.06 -69.05 35.31
CA GLY A 459 1.60 -68.15 36.38
C GLY A 459 2.82 -67.64 37.22
N ASN A 460 2.76 -66.39 37.75
CA ASN A 460 3.70 -65.76 38.72
C ASN A 460 5.14 -65.43 38.23
N SER A 461 5.48 -64.15 37.95
CA SER A 461 6.00 -63.09 38.86
C SER A 461 7.53 -63.20 39.13
N VAL A 462 8.37 -62.15 39.05
CA VAL A 462 8.49 -61.00 39.99
C VAL A 462 9.40 -59.87 39.39
N VAL A 463 8.84 -58.66 39.26
CA VAL A 463 9.30 -57.32 39.76
C VAL A 463 10.60 -56.61 39.26
N GLN A 464 10.37 -55.35 38.81
CA GLN A 464 11.17 -54.09 38.85
C GLN A 464 12.61 -53.96 38.28
N SER A 465 12.67 -53.11 37.23
CA SER A 465 13.50 -51.90 37.12
C SER A 465 14.48 -51.52 38.27
N ASN A 466 15.73 -51.18 37.93
CA ASN A 466 16.08 -49.77 37.67
C ASN A 466 17.48 -49.54 37.04
N GLN A 467 17.71 -48.30 36.58
CA GLN A 467 18.91 -47.79 35.92
C GLN A 467 20.13 -47.67 36.86
N THR A 468 21.38 -47.74 36.35
CA THR A 468 22.27 -46.55 36.19
C THR A 468 23.69 -46.81 35.64
N LYS A 469 24.20 -45.78 34.92
CA LYS A 469 25.59 -45.25 34.83
C LYS A 469 26.79 -46.13 34.41
N VAL A 470 27.27 -45.80 33.20
CA VAL A 470 28.66 -45.43 32.82
C VAL A 470 29.76 -45.55 33.89
N GLU A 471 30.85 -46.28 33.57
CA GLU A 471 32.23 -45.87 33.91
C GLU A 471 33.30 -46.48 32.98
N LYS A 472 34.56 -46.02 33.08
CA LYS A 472 35.66 -46.27 32.13
C LYS A 472 36.91 -46.86 32.82
N HIS A 473 37.47 -47.92 32.23
CA HIS A 473 38.89 -48.36 32.22
C HIS A 473 39.71 -48.54 33.52
N SER A 474 40.15 -49.80 33.72
CA SER A 474 41.52 -50.25 34.04
C SER A 474 41.68 -51.69 33.47
N ALA A 475 42.65 -52.06 32.63
CA ALA A 475 44.07 -52.30 32.91
C ALA A 475 44.31 -53.29 34.07
N ALA A 476 45.09 -54.38 33.96
CA ALA A 476 45.82 -54.98 32.84
C ALA A 476 46.25 -56.42 33.20
N ASP A 477 46.65 -57.27 32.24
CA ASP A 477 47.81 -58.15 32.43
C ASP A 477 48.47 -58.60 31.11
N LYS A 478 49.70 -59.16 31.19
CA LYS A 478 50.72 -59.12 30.11
C LYS A 478 50.98 -60.45 29.36
N SER A 479 51.42 -60.30 28.09
CA SER A 479 52.44 -61.09 27.35
C SER A 479 52.22 -62.62 27.16
N GLU A 480 52.69 -63.29 26.09
CA GLU A 480 53.69 -63.00 25.04
C GLU A 480 53.43 -63.91 23.79
N GLY A 481 54.12 -63.70 22.65
CA GLY A 481 54.23 -64.77 21.62
C GLY A 481 53.85 -64.47 20.15
N THR A 482 54.73 -63.78 19.43
CA THR A 482 55.13 -64.01 18.01
C THR A 482 54.15 -64.46 16.91
N LEU A 483 54.01 -63.56 15.92
CA LEU A 483 54.24 -63.78 14.47
C LEU A 483 53.63 -64.99 13.73
N LYS A 484 52.69 -64.71 12.81
CA LYS A 484 52.79 -65.10 11.39
C LYS A 484 51.87 -64.23 10.52
N GLU A 485 52.44 -63.58 9.51
CA GLU A 485 51.71 -62.80 8.50
C GLU A 485 52.16 -63.23 7.09
N ARG A 486 51.39 -62.82 6.06
CA ARG A 486 51.63 -62.90 4.60
C ARG A 486 51.22 -64.19 3.85
N PRO A 487 50.91 -64.10 2.53
CA PRO A 487 50.32 -62.95 1.80
C PRO A 487 49.30 -63.35 0.69
N GLN A 488 48.94 -62.36 -0.15
CA GLN A 488 48.43 -62.43 -1.54
C GLN A 488 46.91 -62.20 -1.74
N LYS A 489 46.43 -61.48 -2.77
CA LYS A 489 46.98 -60.40 -3.64
C LYS A 489 45.82 -59.89 -4.52
N LYS A 490 45.74 -58.58 -4.79
CA LYS A 490 45.19 -57.95 -6.03
C LYS A 490 43.68 -58.23 -6.36
N SER A 491 42.85 -57.30 -6.86
CA SER A 491 43.10 -56.01 -7.51
C SER A 491 41.84 -55.12 -7.63
N LYS A 492 42.06 -53.87 -8.08
CA LYS A 492 41.12 -52.95 -8.77
C LYS A 492 39.93 -52.37 -7.99
N LYS A 493 40.18 -51.19 -7.39
CA LYS A 493 39.18 -50.12 -7.25
C LYS A 493 38.48 -49.84 -8.59
N LYS A 494 37.16 -49.79 -8.59
CA LYS A 494 36.36 -48.84 -9.38
C LYS A 494 35.60 -47.98 -8.39
N GLU A 495 35.80 -46.67 -8.45
CA GLU A 495 35.01 -45.74 -7.63
C GLU A 495 33.59 -45.63 -8.20
N LYS A 496 32.60 -45.83 -7.33
CA LYS A 496 31.20 -45.44 -7.51
C LYS A 496 30.79 -44.65 -6.26
N GLU A 497 29.97 -43.63 -6.47
CA GLU A 497 29.65 -42.59 -5.49
C GLU A 497 28.78 -43.07 -4.31
N PRO A 498 28.82 -42.38 -3.16
CA PRO A 498 28.07 -42.76 -1.95
C PRO A 498 26.61 -42.28 -2.00
N LEU A 499 25.76 -42.92 -2.79
CA LEU A 499 24.37 -42.49 -3.02
C LEU A 499 23.35 -42.96 -1.95
N GLU A 500 23.66 -43.96 -1.13
CA GLU A 500 22.67 -44.58 -0.22
C GLU A 500 22.59 -43.96 1.20
N LYS A 501 23.67 -43.34 1.70
CA LYS A 501 23.71 -42.87 3.11
C LYS A 501 22.81 -41.65 3.40
N ALA A 502 22.42 -40.88 2.38
CA ALA A 502 21.49 -39.76 2.53
C ALA A 502 20.03 -40.22 2.69
N SER A 503 19.64 -41.31 2.01
CA SER A 503 18.28 -41.88 2.06
C SER A 503 17.89 -42.30 3.48
N ILE A 504 18.77 -43.05 4.14
CA ILE A 504 18.55 -43.65 5.47
C ILE A 504 18.40 -42.57 6.55
N LYS A 505 19.24 -41.53 6.55
CA LYS A 505 19.08 -40.39 7.47
C LYS A 505 17.70 -39.72 7.31
N SER A 506 17.26 -39.50 6.07
CA SER A 506 15.95 -38.91 5.80
C SER A 506 14.79 -39.80 6.30
N GLN A 507 14.94 -41.13 6.29
CA GLN A 507 13.91 -42.05 6.82
C GLN A 507 13.88 -42.07 8.36
N ILE A 508 15.01 -41.85 9.03
CA ILE A 508 15.10 -41.81 10.49
C ILE A 508 14.50 -40.51 11.05
N GLU A 509 14.81 -39.35 10.46
CA GLU A 509 14.13 -38.07 10.81
C GLU A 509 12.61 -38.17 10.58
N LYS A 510 12.20 -38.84 9.50
CA LYS A 510 10.78 -39.13 9.17
C LYS A 510 10.07 -40.05 10.18
N LYS A 511 10.78 -40.76 11.07
CA LYS A 511 10.20 -41.53 12.18
C LYS A 511 10.04 -40.71 13.46
N LEU A 512 10.80 -39.63 13.64
CA LEU A 512 10.86 -38.84 14.88
C LEU A 512 9.74 -37.79 15.02
N LEU A 513 8.99 -37.50 13.96
CA LEU A 513 7.90 -36.50 13.94
C LEU A 513 6.48 -37.09 14.05
N VAL A 514 6.33 -38.34 14.51
CA VAL A 514 5.00 -38.97 14.65
C VAL A 514 4.41 -38.64 16.02
N LEU A 515 3.49 -37.68 16.06
CA LEU A 515 2.69 -37.34 17.23
C LEU A 515 1.65 -38.44 17.56
N PRO A 516 1.19 -38.57 18.83
CA PRO A 516 0.06 -39.43 19.20
C PRO A 516 -1.19 -39.14 18.38
N LEU A 517 -1.99 -40.18 18.10
CA LEU A 517 -3.20 -40.09 17.26
C LEU A 517 -4.17 -39.03 17.80
N GLU A 518 -4.54 -39.14 19.07
CA GLU A 518 -5.47 -38.24 19.76
C GLU A 518 -5.00 -36.77 19.68
N SER A 519 -3.72 -36.52 19.96
CA SER A 519 -3.13 -35.19 19.86
C SER A 519 -3.13 -34.64 18.43
N SER A 520 -2.99 -35.50 17.43
CA SER A 520 -3.00 -35.10 16.01
C SER A 520 -4.42 -34.77 15.54
N VAL A 521 -5.42 -35.55 15.96
CA VAL A 521 -6.84 -35.30 15.66
C VAL A 521 -7.32 -34.03 16.37
N LEU A 522 -6.98 -33.86 17.66
CA LEU A 522 -7.30 -32.67 18.44
C LEU A 522 -6.65 -31.40 17.85
N ALA A 523 -5.39 -31.49 17.40
CA ALA A 523 -4.70 -30.38 16.76
C ALA A 523 -5.32 -29.99 15.40
N ILE A 524 -5.77 -30.95 14.59
CA ILE A 524 -6.53 -30.66 13.37
C ILE A 524 -7.86 -29.99 13.70
N LEU A 525 -8.60 -30.49 14.69
CA LEU A 525 -9.86 -29.89 15.12
C LEU A 525 -9.67 -28.43 15.57
N LEU A 526 -8.62 -28.17 16.36
CA LEU A 526 -8.26 -26.82 16.82
C LEU A 526 -7.86 -25.91 15.65
N LEU A 527 -7.10 -26.39 14.67
CA LEU A 527 -6.76 -25.64 13.45
C LEU A 527 -7.99 -25.31 12.60
N VAL A 528 -8.94 -26.24 12.48
CA VAL A 528 -10.21 -26.01 11.76
C VAL A 528 -11.06 -24.97 12.48
N LEU A 529 -11.15 -25.02 13.81
CA LEU A 529 -11.86 -24.02 14.62
C LEU A 529 -11.21 -22.64 14.52
N LEU A 530 -9.87 -22.58 14.57
CA LEU A 530 -9.10 -21.34 14.38
C LEU A 530 -9.28 -20.77 12.96
N GLY A 531 -9.34 -21.64 11.94
CA GLY A 531 -9.67 -21.25 10.57
C GLY A 531 -11.08 -20.71 10.42
N ALA A 532 -12.08 -21.33 11.06
CA ALA A 532 -13.45 -20.85 11.08
C ALA A 532 -13.57 -19.48 11.77
N PHE A 533 -12.89 -19.27 12.90
CA PHE A 533 -12.80 -17.97 13.57
C PHE A 533 -12.17 -16.90 12.66
N TYR A 534 -11.07 -17.23 11.97
CA TYR A 534 -10.46 -16.32 10.99
C TYR A 534 -11.44 -15.94 9.86
N VAL A 535 -12.18 -16.91 9.30
CA VAL A 535 -13.20 -16.62 8.25
C VAL A 535 -14.29 -15.69 8.77
N VAL A 536 -14.84 -15.96 9.96
CA VAL A 536 -15.88 -15.10 10.58
C VAL A 536 -15.36 -13.68 10.80
N HIS A 537 -14.15 -13.52 11.31
CA HIS A 537 -13.50 -12.22 11.47
C HIS A 537 -13.32 -11.50 10.13
N CYS A 538 -12.84 -12.20 9.10
CA CYS A 538 -12.61 -11.61 7.78
C CYS A 538 -13.91 -11.13 7.13
N VAL A 539 -14.99 -11.92 7.22
CA VAL A 539 -16.31 -11.55 6.69
C VAL A 539 -16.88 -10.36 7.46
N TRP A 540 -16.78 -10.36 8.80
CA TRP A 540 -17.23 -9.23 9.62
C TRP A 540 -16.45 -7.93 9.32
N ALA A 541 -15.12 -7.99 9.26
CA ALA A 541 -14.28 -6.83 8.93
C ALA A 541 -14.56 -6.30 7.51
N ALA A 542 -14.75 -7.20 6.54
CA ALA A 542 -15.12 -6.81 5.17
C ALA A 542 -16.51 -6.15 5.11
N ALA A 543 -17.50 -6.68 5.82
CA ALA A 543 -18.90 -6.22 5.74
C ALA A 543 -19.22 -5.00 6.62
N GLU A 544 -18.56 -4.80 7.76
CA GLU A 544 -18.89 -3.71 8.69
C GLU A 544 -17.81 -2.62 8.77
N ALA A 545 -16.52 -2.97 8.67
CA ALA A 545 -15.44 -1.98 8.79
C ALA A 545 -15.01 -1.38 7.45
N TYR A 546 -14.93 -2.20 6.38
CA TYR A 546 -14.31 -1.79 5.11
C TYR A 546 -15.27 -1.52 3.94
N SER A 547 -16.55 -1.92 4.02
CA SER A 547 -17.51 -1.69 2.92
C SER A 547 -18.36 -0.42 3.05
N ALA A 548 -17.96 0.55 3.87
CA ALA A 548 -18.69 1.80 4.07
C ALA A 548 -18.27 2.87 3.03
N PRO A 549 -19.20 3.41 2.20
CA PRO A 549 -18.88 4.43 1.22
C PRO A 549 -18.57 5.77 1.90
N SER A 550 -17.58 6.51 1.37
CA SER A 550 -17.17 7.81 1.93
C SER A 550 -18.07 8.98 1.53
N ILE A 551 -18.95 8.78 0.54
CA ILE A 551 -19.77 9.83 -0.05
C ILE A 551 -21.22 9.84 0.48
N VAL A 552 -21.78 8.66 0.72
CA VAL A 552 -23.07 8.47 1.38
C VAL A 552 -22.78 8.11 2.83
N LEU A 553 -23.11 8.99 3.78
CA LEU A 553 -22.90 8.70 5.19
C LEU A 553 -24.11 7.97 5.77
N THR A 554 -23.87 6.90 6.51
CA THR A 554 -24.92 6.22 7.28
C THR A 554 -24.81 6.52 8.77
N SER A 555 -25.97 6.67 9.40
CA SER A 555 -26.08 6.73 10.86
C SER A 555 -27.23 5.83 11.31
N HIS A 556 -26.95 4.96 12.27
CA HIS A 556 -27.96 4.20 12.96
C HIS A 556 -28.55 5.06 14.08
N SER A 557 -29.83 5.45 13.94
CA SER A 557 -30.64 5.99 15.03
C SER A 557 -31.49 4.87 15.66
N HIS A 558 -32.12 5.16 16.79
CA HIS A 558 -33.12 4.27 17.38
C HIS A 558 -34.32 4.05 16.46
N ASP A 559 -34.59 5.02 15.57
CA ASP A 559 -35.70 4.97 14.59
C ASP A 559 -35.33 4.26 13.27
N GLY A 560 -34.07 3.87 13.08
CA GLY A 560 -33.60 3.13 11.90
C GLY A 560 -32.29 3.64 11.29
N LEU A 561 -31.99 3.16 10.08
CA LEU A 561 -30.84 3.59 9.29
C LEU A 561 -31.17 4.90 8.57
N HIS A 562 -30.51 6.00 8.94
CA HIS A 562 -30.55 7.25 8.20
C HIS A 562 -29.37 7.30 7.22
N VAL A 563 -29.66 7.75 6.01
CA VAL A 563 -28.72 7.85 4.89
C VAL A 563 -28.61 9.32 4.51
N PHE A 564 -27.43 9.91 4.68
CA PHE A 564 -27.14 11.31 4.34
C PHE A 564 -26.38 11.36 3.01
N ASP A 565 -26.90 12.14 2.06
CA ASP A 565 -26.39 12.24 0.70
C ASP A 565 -26.11 13.70 0.26
N ASP A 566 -25.91 14.56 1.27
CA ASP A 566 -25.65 16.00 1.13
C ASP A 566 -24.47 16.30 0.17
N PHE A 567 -23.46 15.43 0.09
CA PHE A 567 -22.35 15.61 -0.86
C PHE A 567 -22.82 15.55 -2.31
N ARG A 568 -23.60 14.52 -2.69
CA ARG A 568 -24.13 14.42 -4.06
C ARG A 568 -25.15 15.52 -4.33
N GLU A 569 -25.97 15.89 -3.35
CA GLU A 569 -26.88 17.05 -3.43
C GLU A 569 -26.13 18.34 -3.79
N ALA A 570 -25.08 18.68 -3.04
CA ALA A 570 -24.29 19.90 -3.25
C ALA A 570 -23.53 19.91 -4.58
N TYR A 571 -22.90 18.79 -4.96
CA TYR A 571 -22.20 18.70 -6.24
C TYR A 571 -23.19 18.73 -7.43
N ALA A 572 -24.38 18.13 -7.31
CA ALA A 572 -25.42 18.20 -8.32
C ALA A 572 -25.96 19.61 -8.49
N TRP A 573 -26.23 20.34 -7.40
CA TRP A 573 -26.59 21.77 -7.46
C TRP A 573 -25.51 22.59 -8.17
N LEU A 574 -24.25 22.39 -7.78
CA LEU A 574 -23.12 23.11 -8.38
C LEU A 574 -22.98 22.81 -9.88
N SER A 575 -23.30 21.57 -10.31
CA SER A 575 -23.28 21.14 -11.72
C SER A 575 -24.40 21.77 -12.57
N HIS A 576 -25.59 22.00 -12.01
CA HIS A 576 -26.76 22.49 -12.76
C HIS A 576 -26.98 24.01 -12.63
N ASN A 577 -26.56 24.64 -11.53
CA ASN A 577 -26.92 26.02 -11.19
C ASN A 577 -25.79 27.06 -11.36
N THR A 578 -24.62 26.66 -11.88
CA THR A 578 -23.46 27.55 -12.12
C THR A 578 -22.97 27.47 -13.57
N GLU A 579 -22.17 28.43 -14.04
CA GLU A 579 -21.60 28.38 -15.39
C GLU A 579 -20.46 27.36 -15.45
N VAL A 580 -20.23 26.69 -16.59
CA VAL A 580 -19.20 25.65 -16.75
C VAL A 580 -17.78 26.18 -16.44
N ASN A 581 -17.55 27.47 -16.71
CA ASN A 581 -16.27 28.15 -16.49
C ASN A 581 -16.15 28.79 -15.09
N ASP A 582 -17.08 28.50 -14.18
CA ASP A 582 -17.02 28.98 -12.80
C ASP A 582 -15.97 28.22 -12.01
N LYS A 583 -15.17 28.99 -11.25
CA LYS A 583 -14.09 28.48 -10.40
C LYS A 583 -14.56 28.34 -8.97
N VAL A 584 -14.26 27.18 -8.40
CA VAL A 584 -14.69 26.75 -7.07
C VAL A 584 -13.44 26.57 -6.21
N ALA A 585 -13.39 27.26 -5.07
CA ALA A 585 -12.40 27.04 -4.04
C ALA A 585 -12.97 26.14 -2.94
N SER A 586 -12.24 25.09 -2.61
CA SER A 586 -12.50 24.16 -1.51
C SER A 586 -11.16 23.78 -0.86
N TRP A 587 -11.20 23.05 0.24
CA TRP A 587 -10.00 22.40 0.76
C TRP A 587 -9.55 21.25 -0.17
N TRP A 588 -8.25 20.95 -0.19
CA TRP A 588 -7.65 20.10 -1.22
C TRP A 588 -8.23 18.68 -1.28
N ASP A 589 -8.68 18.13 -0.15
CA ASP A 589 -9.35 16.81 -0.04
C ASP A 589 -10.50 16.62 -1.04
N TYR A 590 -11.23 17.70 -1.37
CA TYR A 590 -12.48 17.67 -2.14
C TYR A 590 -12.29 18.00 -3.63
N GLY A 591 -11.07 18.31 -4.07
CA GLY A 591 -10.80 18.80 -5.43
C GLY A 591 -11.16 17.79 -6.51
N TYR A 592 -10.81 16.52 -6.32
CA TYR A 592 -11.16 15.45 -7.25
C TYR A 592 -12.66 15.18 -7.35
N GLN A 593 -13.37 15.10 -6.21
CA GLN A 593 -14.83 14.92 -6.19
C GLN A 593 -15.55 16.09 -6.85
N THR A 594 -15.14 17.33 -6.54
CA THR A 594 -15.71 18.55 -7.16
C THR A 594 -15.54 18.53 -8.68
N THR A 595 -14.36 18.13 -9.17
CA THR A 595 -14.09 18.08 -10.62
C THR A 595 -14.81 16.93 -11.32
N ALA A 596 -14.95 15.77 -10.67
CA ALA A 596 -15.61 14.60 -11.25
C ALA A 596 -17.15 14.67 -11.21
N MET A 597 -17.73 15.18 -10.13
CA MET A 597 -19.19 15.24 -9.93
C MET A 597 -19.81 16.56 -10.37
N ALA A 598 -19.30 17.69 -9.86
CA ALA A 598 -19.83 19.00 -10.21
C ALA A 598 -19.34 19.46 -11.59
N ASN A 599 -18.28 18.83 -12.14
CA ASN A 599 -17.69 19.17 -13.43
C ASN A 599 -17.39 20.68 -13.55
N ARG A 600 -16.72 21.23 -12.52
CA ARG A 600 -16.29 22.64 -12.43
C ARG A 600 -14.79 22.76 -12.24
N THR A 601 -14.29 23.97 -12.46
CA THR A 601 -12.87 24.28 -12.36
C THR A 601 -12.47 24.45 -10.89
N VAL A 602 -11.42 23.77 -10.44
CA VAL A 602 -10.94 23.81 -9.05
C VAL A 602 -9.59 24.50 -8.92
N ILE A 603 -9.40 25.20 -7.79
CA ILE A 603 -8.15 25.91 -7.49
C ILE A 603 -7.05 24.94 -7.01
N VAL A 604 -7.40 23.90 -6.24
CA VAL A 604 -6.48 22.91 -5.65
C VAL A 604 -7.04 21.49 -5.79
N ASP A 605 -6.17 20.47 -5.84
CA ASP A 605 -6.55 19.05 -5.86
C ASP A 605 -5.74 18.20 -4.87
N ASN A 606 -6.12 16.93 -4.74
CA ASN A 606 -5.54 15.97 -3.79
C ASN A 606 -4.10 15.52 -4.13
N ASN A 607 -3.56 15.84 -5.31
CA ASN A 607 -2.18 15.46 -5.68
C ASN A 607 -1.12 16.27 -4.91
N THR A 608 -1.49 17.43 -4.37
CA THR A 608 -0.65 18.28 -3.52
C THR A 608 0.73 18.67 -4.10
N TRP A 609 0.88 18.74 -5.43
CA TRP A 609 2.19 18.96 -6.06
C TRP A 609 2.75 20.39 -5.89
N ASN A 610 1.90 21.39 -5.68
CA ASN A 610 2.31 22.77 -5.41
C ASN A 610 1.83 23.25 -4.02
N ASN A 611 2.71 23.10 -3.03
CA ASN A 611 2.47 23.48 -1.63
C ASN A 611 2.14 24.97 -1.45
N THR A 612 2.73 25.86 -2.26
CA THR A 612 2.53 27.32 -2.16
C THR A 612 1.10 27.71 -2.53
N HIS A 613 0.53 27.05 -3.53
CA HIS A 613 -0.85 27.28 -3.96
C HIS A 613 -1.86 26.78 -2.91
N ILE A 614 -1.62 25.60 -2.33
CA ILE A 614 -2.42 25.09 -1.19
C ILE A 614 -2.30 26.01 0.02
N ALA A 615 -1.09 26.47 0.35
CA ALA A 615 -0.87 27.44 1.43
C ALA A 615 -1.60 28.76 1.17
N THR A 616 -1.79 29.17 -0.09
CA THR A 616 -2.57 30.36 -0.46
C THR A 616 -4.06 30.17 -0.17
N VAL A 617 -4.63 29.00 -0.49
CA VAL A 617 -6.02 28.66 -0.13
C VAL A 617 -6.18 28.53 1.39
N GLY A 618 -5.27 27.86 2.09
CA GLY A 618 -5.27 27.76 3.56
C GLY A 618 -5.15 29.13 4.24
N THR A 619 -4.34 30.02 3.69
CA THR A 619 -4.20 31.43 4.11
C THR A 619 -5.52 32.19 3.94
N ALA A 620 -6.20 32.04 2.80
CA ALA A 620 -7.51 32.66 2.59
C ALA A 620 -8.57 32.14 3.59
N MET A 621 -8.66 30.82 3.80
CA MET A 621 -9.62 30.22 4.72
C MET A 621 -9.41 30.60 6.19
N SER A 622 -8.16 30.81 6.61
CA SER A 622 -7.79 31.18 7.99
C SER A 622 -7.68 32.68 8.24
N SER A 623 -7.64 33.51 7.19
CA SER A 623 -7.62 34.97 7.29
C SER A 623 -8.97 35.60 7.64
N PRO A 624 -9.00 36.86 8.10
CA PRO A 624 -10.23 37.64 8.18
C PRO A 624 -10.87 37.87 6.80
N GLU A 625 -12.20 37.89 6.78
CA GLU A 625 -13.07 37.96 5.59
C GLU A 625 -12.62 38.90 4.46
N LYS A 626 -12.09 40.10 4.77
CA LYS A 626 -11.64 41.04 3.73
C LYS A 626 -10.38 40.52 3.02
N ALA A 627 -9.36 40.12 3.76
CA ALA A 627 -8.11 39.62 3.19
C ALA A 627 -8.34 38.32 2.41
N ALA A 628 -9.23 37.46 2.91
CA ALA A 628 -9.66 36.27 2.22
C ALA A 628 -10.37 36.58 0.89
N TRP A 629 -11.24 37.59 0.85
CA TRP A 629 -11.89 38.06 -0.37
C TRP A 629 -10.87 38.67 -1.35
N ASP A 630 -9.90 39.45 -0.88
CA ASP A 630 -8.83 40.01 -1.72
C ASP A 630 -8.02 38.88 -2.41
N ILE A 631 -7.67 37.81 -1.68
CA ILE A 631 -6.98 36.62 -2.23
C ILE A 631 -7.86 35.87 -3.24
N PHE A 632 -9.10 35.50 -2.86
CA PHE A 632 -9.98 34.73 -3.74
C PHE A 632 -10.37 35.51 -5.01
N ASN A 633 -10.55 36.83 -4.92
CA ASN A 633 -10.78 37.69 -6.07
C ASN A 633 -9.53 37.75 -6.99
N SER A 634 -8.31 37.68 -6.45
CA SER A 634 -7.08 37.59 -7.27
C SER A 634 -6.93 36.25 -8.01
N LEU A 635 -7.61 35.21 -7.54
CA LEU A 635 -7.64 33.86 -8.13
C LEU A 635 -8.90 33.61 -8.99
N ASP A 636 -9.67 34.66 -9.32
CA ASP A 636 -10.94 34.59 -10.08
C ASP A 636 -11.97 33.58 -9.51
N VAL A 637 -11.96 33.35 -8.20
CA VAL A 637 -12.88 32.43 -7.52
C VAL A 637 -14.27 33.04 -7.46
N LYS A 638 -15.27 32.32 -8.01
CA LYS A 638 -16.68 32.73 -7.91
C LYS A 638 -17.40 32.07 -6.73
N TYR A 639 -17.07 30.81 -6.42
CA TYR A 639 -17.73 30.02 -5.37
C TYR A 639 -16.72 29.44 -4.38
N VAL A 640 -17.11 29.37 -3.10
CA VAL A 640 -16.37 28.72 -2.02
C VAL A 640 -17.24 27.63 -1.42
N LEU A 641 -16.74 26.40 -1.38
CA LEU A 641 -17.40 25.23 -0.78
C LEU A 641 -16.74 24.92 0.56
N VAL A 642 -17.56 24.75 1.60
CA VAL A 642 -17.14 24.41 2.97
C VAL A 642 -17.98 23.24 3.49
N VAL A 643 -17.33 22.28 4.13
CA VAL A 643 -17.98 21.13 4.79
C VAL A 643 -18.12 21.42 6.29
N PHE A 644 -19.34 21.30 6.81
CA PHE A 644 -19.69 21.63 8.19
C PHE A 644 -20.49 20.49 8.84
N GLY A 645 -19.86 19.76 9.78
CA GLY A 645 -20.46 18.58 10.40
C GLY A 645 -21.32 18.84 11.64
N GLY A 646 -21.39 20.10 12.10
CA GLY A 646 -21.86 20.44 13.45
C GLY A 646 -23.33 20.12 13.76
N LEU A 647 -24.21 20.03 12.75
CA LEU A 647 -25.62 19.67 12.92
C LEU A 647 -25.84 18.16 13.02
N VAL A 648 -25.19 17.38 12.15
CA VAL A 648 -25.31 15.91 12.11
C VAL A 648 -24.45 15.23 13.17
N GLY A 649 -23.29 15.83 13.50
CA GLY A 649 -22.25 15.18 14.30
C GLY A 649 -21.14 14.55 13.46
N TYR A 650 -20.95 14.98 12.21
CA TYR A 650 -19.91 14.44 11.31
C TYR A 650 -18.51 14.96 11.69
N PRO A 651 -17.55 14.10 12.09
CA PRO A 651 -16.28 14.54 12.66
C PRO A 651 -15.20 14.92 11.64
N SER A 652 -15.39 14.66 10.34
CA SER A 652 -14.39 14.91 9.28
C SER A 652 -14.70 16.16 8.45
N ASP A 653 -15.17 17.21 9.12
CA ASP A 653 -15.51 18.51 8.55
C ASP A 653 -14.35 19.52 8.62
N ASP A 654 -14.48 20.64 7.91
CA ASP A 654 -13.38 21.59 7.71
C ASP A 654 -12.94 22.28 9.02
N ILE A 655 -13.81 22.34 10.03
CA ILE A 655 -13.49 22.94 11.32
C ILE A 655 -12.54 22.06 12.15
N ASN A 656 -12.56 20.73 11.99
CA ASN A 656 -11.53 19.86 12.60
C ASN A 656 -10.22 19.85 11.78
N LYS A 657 -10.31 20.03 10.45
CA LYS A 657 -9.16 20.16 9.55
C LYS A 657 -8.49 21.54 9.60
N PHE A 658 -9.18 22.55 10.13
CA PHE A 658 -8.78 23.96 10.10
C PHE A 658 -7.36 24.21 10.62
N LEU A 659 -6.92 23.51 11.66
CA LEU A 659 -5.57 23.69 12.23
C LEU A 659 -4.47 23.27 11.22
N TRP A 660 -4.74 22.31 10.33
CA TRP A 660 -3.85 22.00 9.21
C TRP A 660 -3.81 23.11 8.17
N MET A 661 -4.95 23.75 7.87
CA MET A 661 -4.99 24.92 6.98
C MET A 661 -4.12 26.06 7.51
N VAL A 662 -4.18 26.31 8.82
CA VAL A 662 -3.35 27.30 9.54
C VAL A 662 -1.86 26.92 9.49
N ARG A 663 -1.49 25.65 9.76
CA ARG A 663 -0.10 25.18 9.71
C ARG A 663 0.50 25.25 8.30
N ILE A 664 -0.25 24.84 7.29
CA ILE A 664 0.20 24.84 5.89
C ILE A 664 0.31 26.27 5.36
N GLY A 665 -0.67 27.13 5.66
CA GLY A 665 -0.62 28.57 5.35
C GLY A 665 0.56 29.27 6.02
N GLY A 666 0.68 29.14 7.35
CA GLY A 666 1.73 29.77 8.15
C GLY A 666 3.15 29.29 7.83
N GLY A 667 3.30 28.04 7.36
CA GLY A 667 4.60 27.49 6.92
C GLY A 667 5.18 28.16 5.67
N VAL A 668 4.33 28.74 4.82
CA VAL A 668 4.76 29.53 3.63
C VAL A 668 4.63 31.03 3.88
N PHE A 669 3.63 31.45 4.64
CA PHE A 669 3.28 32.84 4.88
C PHE A 669 3.31 33.18 6.38
N PRO A 670 4.45 33.65 6.95
CA PRO A 670 4.65 33.80 8.40
C PRO A 670 3.76 34.82 9.14
N HIS A 671 2.84 35.49 8.44
CA HIS A 671 1.87 36.41 9.04
C HIS A 671 0.70 35.68 9.71
N ILE A 672 0.49 34.39 9.39
CA ILE A 672 -0.45 33.50 10.08
C ILE A 672 0.34 32.62 11.04
N LYS A 673 -0.08 32.59 12.31
CA LYS A 673 0.60 31.84 13.38
C LYS A 673 -0.40 30.96 14.10
N GLU A 674 -0.07 29.68 14.27
CA GLU A 674 -0.91 28.72 14.99
C GLU A 674 -1.33 29.17 16.40
N PRO A 675 -0.45 29.75 17.25
CA PRO A 675 -0.83 30.23 18.57
C PRO A 675 -1.94 31.29 18.58
N ASP A 676 -2.13 32.07 17.51
CA ASP A 676 -3.16 33.12 17.47
C ASP A 676 -4.59 32.55 17.44
N TYR A 677 -4.75 31.27 17.10
CA TYR A 677 -6.02 30.53 17.06
C TYR A 677 -6.24 29.65 18.30
N LEU A 678 -5.23 29.53 19.18
CA LEU A 678 -5.26 28.71 20.38
C LEU A 678 -5.34 29.60 21.62
N ARG A 679 -6.19 29.24 22.58
CA ARG A 679 -6.23 29.90 23.89
C ARG A 679 -5.63 28.97 24.93
N ASP A 680 -4.55 29.40 25.58
CA ASP A 680 -3.84 28.61 26.59
C ASP A 680 -3.42 27.21 26.06
N GLY A 681 -3.10 27.14 24.76
CA GLY A 681 -2.79 25.90 24.03
C GLY A 681 -4.00 25.07 23.57
N GLN A 682 -5.22 25.46 23.91
CA GLN A 682 -6.45 24.75 23.56
C GLN A 682 -7.14 25.35 22.32
N TYR A 683 -7.59 24.48 21.41
CA TYR A 683 -8.45 24.85 20.28
C TYR A 683 -9.91 24.88 20.72
N ARG A 684 -10.57 26.04 20.63
CA ARG A 684 -11.93 26.28 21.13
C ARG A 684 -12.75 27.13 20.17
N ILE A 685 -14.07 26.95 20.22
CA ILE A 685 -15.07 27.53 19.30
C ILE A 685 -16.18 28.31 20.05
N ASP A 686 -16.20 28.12 21.37
CA ASP A 686 -17.10 28.78 22.32
C ASP A 686 -16.76 30.27 22.54
N SER A 687 -17.44 30.92 23.49
CA SER A 687 -17.22 32.33 23.82
C SER A 687 -15.84 32.63 24.42
N GLN A 688 -15.07 31.60 24.78
CA GLN A 688 -13.70 31.73 25.27
C GLN A 688 -12.67 31.56 24.13
N ALA A 689 -13.06 31.20 22.90
CA ALA A 689 -12.18 31.16 21.74
C ALA A 689 -11.44 32.49 21.47
N THR A 690 -10.32 32.44 20.76
CA THR A 690 -9.55 33.67 20.46
C THR A 690 -10.34 34.60 19.52
N PRO A 691 -10.16 35.94 19.63
CA PRO A 691 -10.77 36.88 18.69
C PRO A 691 -10.36 36.62 17.23
N THR A 692 -9.18 36.04 16.99
CA THR A 692 -8.71 35.63 15.66
C THR A 692 -9.57 34.49 15.12
N MET A 693 -9.80 33.44 15.93
CA MET A 693 -10.65 32.31 15.56
C MET A 693 -12.10 32.73 15.29
N LEU A 694 -12.69 33.55 16.16
CA LEU A 694 -14.08 34.05 16.01
C LEU A 694 -14.28 35.06 14.85
N ASN A 695 -13.22 35.48 14.18
CA ASN A 695 -13.26 36.43 13.05
C ASN A 695 -12.64 35.89 11.75
N CYS A 696 -12.04 34.70 11.74
CA CYS A 696 -11.53 34.05 10.53
C CYS A 696 -12.67 33.74 9.55
N LEU A 697 -12.32 33.56 8.27
CA LEU A 697 -13.30 33.26 7.24
C LEU A 697 -13.98 31.92 7.52
N MET A 698 -13.21 30.86 7.80
CA MET A 698 -13.76 29.51 8.00
C MET A 698 -14.86 29.47 9.08
N TYR A 699 -14.60 30.02 10.28
CA TYR A 699 -15.62 30.12 11.34
C TYR A 699 -16.88 30.84 10.86
N LYS A 700 -16.71 31.97 10.16
CA LYS A 700 -17.84 32.75 9.63
C LYS A 700 -18.64 32.00 8.58
N LEU A 701 -18.01 31.24 7.69
CA LEU A 701 -18.72 30.45 6.68
C LEU A 701 -19.44 29.28 7.35
N SER A 702 -18.73 28.42 8.10
CA SER A 702 -19.33 27.23 8.73
C SER A 702 -20.52 27.56 9.66
N TYR A 703 -20.39 28.59 10.52
CA TYR A 703 -21.43 28.93 11.51
C TYR A 703 -22.42 30.03 11.08
N TYR A 704 -22.43 30.45 9.81
CA TYR A 704 -23.39 31.47 9.35
C TYR A 704 -24.83 31.01 9.60
N ARG A 705 -25.63 31.82 10.29
CA ARG A 705 -27.04 31.54 10.66
C ARG A 705 -27.27 30.26 11.49
N PHE A 706 -26.23 29.61 12.03
CA PHE A 706 -26.35 28.36 12.79
C PHE A 706 -27.12 28.48 14.12
N VAL A 707 -27.39 29.69 14.60
CA VAL A 707 -28.27 29.93 15.76
C VAL A 707 -29.75 29.80 15.39
N GLU A 708 -30.11 29.91 14.11
CA GLU A 708 -31.50 29.87 13.64
C GLU A 708 -32.09 28.43 13.62
N THR A 709 -31.27 27.39 13.79
CA THR A 709 -31.73 25.99 13.88
C THR A 709 -32.33 25.68 15.25
N ASP A 710 -31.50 25.69 16.30
CA ASP A 710 -31.84 25.24 17.66
C ASP A 710 -31.98 26.40 18.66
N GLY A 711 -31.92 27.67 18.20
CA GLY A 711 -31.96 28.89 19.03
C GLY A 711 -30.71 29.15 19.89
N LYS A 712 -29.94 28.10 20.21
CA LYS A 712 -28.68 28.17 20.98
C LYS A 712 -27.44 28.14 20.09
N GLY A 713 -27.49 27.42 18.97
CA GLY A 713 -26.34 27.17 18.09
C GLY A 713 -25.33 26.23 18.75
N PHE A 714 -25.74 24.98 19.01
CA PHE A 714 -24.91 23.98 19.68
C PHE A 714 -24.25 23.05 18.66
N ASP A 715 -22.91 22.99 18.63
CA ASP A 715 -22.17 22.11 17.74
C ASP A 715 -22.10 20.69 18.35
N ARG A 716 -22.67 19.69 17.67
CA ARG A 716 -22.71 18.30 18.15
C ARG A 716 -21.36 17.58 18.09
N VAL A 717 -20.47 17.99 17.18
CA VAL A 717 -19.11 17.42 17.03
C VAL A 717 -18.22 17.85 18.19
N ARG A 718 -18.21 19.17 18.49
CA ARG A 718 -17.37 19.72 19.57
C ARG A 718 -18.04 19.71 20.94
N ARG A 719 -19.36 19.49 20.98
CA ARG A 719 -20.19 19.51 22.19
C ARG A 719 -20.14 20.86 22.92
N THR A 720 -20.08 21.95 22.16
CA THR A 720 -19.97 23.33 22.65
C THR A 720 -20.99 24.25 21.99
N GLU A 721 -21.51 25.20 22.76
CA GLU A 721 -22.27 26.33 22.22
C GLU A 721 -21.33 27.34 21.54
N ILE A 722 -21.70 27.87 20.37
CA ILE A 722 -20.82 28.75 19.60
C ILE A 722 -20.60 30.11 20.28
N GLY A 723 -19.36 30.61 20.25
CA GLY A 723 -19.01 31.90 20.87
C GLY A 723 -19.64 33.11 20.21
N LYS A 724 -19.66 33.17 18.88
CA LYS A 724 -20.13 34.33 18.12
C LYS A 724 -21.43 34.03 17.37
N LYS A 725 -22.53 34.17 18.09
CA LYS A 725 -23.90 33.83 17.65
C LYS A 725 -24.41 34.62 16.44
N TYR A 726 -24.21 35.93 16.40
CA TYR A 726 -24.77 36.79 15.36
C TYR A 726 -23.67 37.58 14.63
N PHE A 727 -23.59 37.39 13.31
CA PHE A 727 -22.74 38.16 12.41
C PHE A 727 -23.31 38.15 10.99
N LYS A 728 -22.85 39.05 10.13
CA LYS A 728 -23.29 39.16 8.72
C LYS A 728 -22.08 39.05 7.79
N LEU A 729 -22.26 38.35 6.66
CA LEU A 729 -21.27 38.26 5.59
C LEU A 729 -21.37 39.49 4.68
N SER A 730 -20.28 40.23 4.57
CA SER A 730 -20.17 41.49 3.84
C SER A 730 -19.56 41.33 2.44
N HIS A 731 -18.68 40.35 2.26
CA HIS A 731 -17.98 40.01 1.01
C HIS A 731 -18.43 38.69 0.37
N PHE A 732 -19.18 37.87 1.11
CA PHE A 732 -19.69 36.57 0.66
C PHE A 732 -21.22 36.53 0.78
N GLU A 733 -21.85 35.66 0.00
CA GLU A 733 -23.29 35.38 0.00
C GLU A 733 -23.52 33.88 0.10
N GLU A 734 -24.43 33.44 0.97
CA GLU A 734 -24.89 32.05 1.00
C GLU A 734 -25.79 31.82 -0.22
N VAL A 735 -25.45 30.84 -1.07
CA VAL A 735 -26.24 30.51 -2.27
C VAL A 735 -26.89 29.12 -2.20
N PHE A 736 -26.28 28.20 -1.45
CA PHE A 736 -26.81 26.87 -1.22
C PHE A 736 -26.26 26.29 0.08
N THR A 737 -27.11 25.58 0.83
CA THR A 737 -26.76 24.79 2.01
C THR A 737 -27.62 23.52 1.94
N THR A 738 -27.01 22.35 2.10
CA THR A 738 -27.68 21.04 1.97
C THR A 738 -28.71 20.79 3.06
N HIS A 739 -29.57 19.79 2.86
CA HIS A 739 -30.67 19.49 3.79
C HIS A 739 -30.21 19.32 5.25
N HIS A 740 -29.09 18.64 5.50
CA HIS A 740 -28.54 18.41 6.85
C HIS A 740 -27.37 19.35 7.18
N TRP A 741 -27.20 20.43 6.40
CA TRP A 741 -26.18 21.47 6.53
C TRP A 741 -24.73 20.97 6.43
N MET A 742 -24.51 19.74 5.94
CA MET A 742 -23.17 19.15 5.81
C MET A 742 -22.29 19.90 4.80
N VAL A 743 -22.85 20.43 3.70
CA VAL A 743 -22.09 21.18 2.69
C VAL A 743 -22.75 22.53 2.47
N ARG A 744 -21.93 23.58 2.48
CA ARG A 744 -22.36 24.97 2.33
C ARG A 744 -21.58 25.64 1.22
N ILE A 745 -22.28 26.30 0.31
CA ILE A 745 -21.73 26.94 -0.87
C ILE A 745 -21.99 28.45 -0.79
N TYR A 746 -20.91 29.21 -0.87
CA TYR A 746 -20.91 30.66 -0.82
C TYR A 746 -20.45 31.25 -2.14
N LYS A 747 -21.09 32.32 -2.59
CA LYS A 747 -20.68 33.11 -3.76
C LYS A 747 -19.91 34.35 -3.32
N LEU A 748 -18.83 34.68 -4.02
CA LEU A 748 -18.14 35.96 -3.80
C LEU A 748 -19.01 37.11 -4.33
N LYS A 749 -19.18 38.14 -3.51
CA LYS A 749 -19.83 39.39 -3.94
C LYS A 749 -18.87 40.18 -4.83
N PRO A 750 -19.37 40.76 -5.94
CA PRO A 750 -18.55 41.63 -6.78
C PRO A 750 -18.09 42.87 -6.03
N LEU A 751 -17.04 43.52 -6.55
CA LEU A 751 -16.60 44.83 -6.10
C LEU A 751 -17.77 45.80 -5.96
N LYS A 752 -17.82 46.53 -4.85
CA LYS A 752 -18.86 47.54 -4.62
C LYS A 752 -18.77 48.62 -5.70
N ASN A 753 -19.83 48.73 -6.51
CA ASN A 753 -19.94 49.65 -7.65
C ASN A 753 -19.64 51.13 -7.31
N ARG A 754 -19.65 51.51 -6.02
CA ARG A 754 -19.07 52.77 -5.54
C ARG A 754 -18.28 52.54 -4.26
N ILE A 755 -17.00 52.95 -4.26
CA ILE A 755 -16.22 53.08 -3.03
C ILE A 755 -16.82 54.25 -2.24
N ARG A 756 -17.44 53.96 -1.08
CA ARG A 756 -18.02 54.98 -0.19
C ARG A 756 -16.90 55.68 0.60
N GLY A 757 -16.09 56.47 -0.11
CA GLY A 757 -15.07 57.31 0.49
C GLY A 757 -15.72 58.25 1.51
N LYS A 758 -15.22 58.25 2.75
CA LYS A 758 -15.49 59.34 3.68
C LYS A 758 -14.79 60.58 3.15
N THR A 759 -15.43 61.33 2.26
CA THR A 759 -15.04 62.71 1.97
C THR A 759 -14.96 63.45 3.30
N LYS A 760 -13.75 63.78 3.75
CA LYS A 760 -13.54 64.72 4.84
C LYS A 760 -14.27 65.99 4.45
N LYS A 761 -15.42 66.28 5.10
CA LYS A 761 -16.04 67.60 4.99
C LYS A 761 -15.03 68.61 5.52
N SER A 762 -14.35 69.31 4.62
CA SER A 762 -13.64 70.53 4.95
C SER A 762 -14.68 71.50 5.53
N LYS A 763 -14.56 71.82 6.83
CA LYS A 763 -15.35 72.89 7.44
C LYS A 763 -14.84 74.22 6.90
N SER A 764 -15.40 74.69 5.78
CA SER A 764 -15.30 76.09 5.39
C SER A 764 -16.23 76.92 6.27
N SER A 765 -15.67 77.65 7.23
CA SER A 765 -16.39 78.70 7.94
C SER A 765 -16.65 79.86 6.98
N PRO A 766 -17.86 80.46 6.97
CA PRO A 766 -18.11 81.64 6.17
C PRO A 766 -17.45 82.85 6.84
N LYS A 767 -16.45 83.45 6.20
CA LYS A 767 -16.01 84.82 6.52
C LYS A 767 -16.66 85.79 5.54
N THR A 768 -17.35 86.77 6.10
CA THR A 768 -18.06 87.85 5.39
C THR A 768 -17.11 88.96 4.95
N SER A 769 -16.99 89.13 3.63
CA SER A 769 -16.56 90.35 2.94
C SER A 769 -16.95 90.17 1.47
N GLY A 770 -17.59 91.10 0.75
CA GLY A 770 -17.53 92.55 0.90
C GLY A 770 -17.11 93.16 -0.44
N SER A 771 -18.00 93.08 -1.44
CA SER A 771 -17.98 93.73 -2.77
C SER A 771 -16.64 94.01 -3.49
N LYS A 772 -16.50 93.51 -4.72
CA LYS A 772 -16.71 94.32 -5.94
C LYS A 772 -16.71 93.46 -7.21
N LYS A 773 -17.35 93.98 -8.26
CA LYS A 773 -17.40 93.39 -9.61
C LYS A 773 -16.02 93.41 -10.25
N ASP A 774 -15.72 92.38 -11.06
CA ASP A 774 -15.16 92.62 -12.39
C ASP A 774 -15.52 91.45 -13.33
N GLU A 775 -15.94 91.77 -14.55
CA GLU A 775 -16.26 90.78 -15.58
C GLU A 775 -14.98 90.37 -16.32
N ARG A 776 -14.70 89.07 -16.43
CA ARG A 776 -13.82 88.57 -17.49
C ARG A 776 -14.15 87.15 -17.94
N VAL A 777 -14.68 87.08 -19.16
CA VAL A 777 -14.94 85.89 -19.94
C VAL A 777 -13.67 85.05 -20.12
N LYS A 778 -13.76 83.71 -19.95
CA LYS A 778 -13.10 82.73 -20.83
C LYS A 778 -13.72 81.33 -20.72
N LYS A 779 -13.80 80.67 -21.88
CA LYS A 779 -14.43 79.36 -22.12
C LYS A 779 -13.58 78.18 -21.63
N ASN A 780 -14.23 77.03 -21.46
CA ASN A 780 -13.59 75.70 -21.44
C ASN A 780 -12.60 75.51 -22.61
N PRO A 781 -11.46 74.90 -22.31
CA PRO A 781 -11.04 73.64 -22.91
C PRO A 781 -11.09 72.56 -21.79
N TRP A 782 -11.59 71.35 -21.99
CA TRP A 782 -11.59 70.52 -23.19
C TRP A 782 -12.93 69.80 -23.39
N HIS A 783 -13.18 69.39 -24.64
CA HIS A 783 -14.20 68.40 -25.01
C HIS A 783 -13.78 66.98 -24.61
#